data_AF-A0A7W4FHF1-F1
#
_entry.id   AF-A0A7W4FHF1-F1
#
_cell.length_a   1.000
_cell.length_b   1.000
_cell.length_c   1.000
_cell.angle_alpha   90.00
_cell.angle_beta   90.00
_cell.angle_gamma   90.00
#
_symmetry.space_group_name_H-M   'P 1'
#
loop_
_entity.id
_entity.type
_entity.pdbx_description
1 polymer ?
#
loop_
_entity_poly.entity_id
_entity_poly.type
_entity_poly.pdbx_seq_one_letter_code
_entity_poly.pdbx_strand_id
1 'polypeptide(L)'
;MLNKTLLAMLISSAIGLQGCNSNDTNADDTFSAQLRVLETSDIHANVMDYDYYQTKTDITIGLTRTASLIKLARAEVDNTLLVDNGDLLQGSPMGDYIASEFNKGNEFATHPAHKAMNLLEYEVGNIGNHEFNYGLDFLEKAINSANFPYINANVYCQADCWDGKEAGENLFTPYLIKKTQIIDNKGEQRTINVGYIGFVPPQILQWDKQNLDGKVTVKGIVETAQKFIPEMQAAGADIIIAIPHSGIGSSENPGDVNAENATYALTTVDGIDAIMFGHSHSVFPSSQFADIPNVDIEKGLINGIPAVMPGRWGDNLGVIDFDLEYSDQKWTIKSATSESRQIYTRNETNTKVAVVEADKDIQDAVAIEHEATLEFVNAPIGKADSDMYSYLTLVQDDPTVQIVSNAQMQYVKDQVASSDNDSLKGLPVLSAAAPFKAGGRHSAGSDADSYVQVPSGDLTYKNAADLYLYPNTVVALKVTGAQLKDWLECSVNQFNQIDKNSTEPQYLINWQDHRTYNFDVIDGVTYKVDVTQPSKFDGDCAVINSNAQRIVDLTYTDEENNQITGDELAAQEFIIATNNYRAFGGKFAGTGSDYVVMEQPDTNRDVLAAYITSETAANGTVDPSADNNWDFLDIDTPVALDVRFETQNSTTADTFVGTYGQRPLIKRAGTDELGFAVYNIDLRTAP
;
A
#
# COMPACT_ATOMS: atom_id res chain seq x y z
N MET A 1 16.05 100.75 -35.34
CA MET A 1 17.51 100.50 -35.51
C MET A 1 17.65 98.99 -35.74
N LEU A 2 17.71 98.52 -36.99
CA LEU A 2 18.94 98.07 -37.72
C LEU A 2 19.74 97.05 -36.88
N ASN A 3 20.10 95.83 -37.27
CA ASN A 3 20.39 95.19 -38.58
C ASN A 3 20.37 93.65 -38.39
N LYS A 4 19.76 92.85 -39.31
CA LYS A 4 20.40 91.97 -40.35
C LYS A 4 21.28 90.83 -39.77
N THR A 5 21.13 89.55 -40.12
CA THR A 5 21.40 88.91 -41.45
C THR A 5 21.04 87.39 -41.30
N LEU A 6 20.14 86.73 -42.05
CA LEU A 6 20.08 86.27 -43.47
C LEU A 6 20.90 84.99 -43.81
N LEU A 7 20.21 83.86 -44.09
CA LEU A 7 20.40 82.83 -45.16
C LEU A 7 19.61 81.54 -44.77
N ALA A 8 18.91 80.78 -45.60
CA ALA A 8 18.54 80.85 -47.02
C ALA A 8 17.31 79.93 -47.23
N MET A 9 16.44 80.31 -48.17
CA MET A 9 15.32 79.53 -48.72
C MET A 9 15.75 78.70 -49.94
N LEU A 10 14.85 77.79 -50.35
CA LEU A 10 14.69 77.09 -51.66
C LEU A 10 15.16 75.61 -51.62
N ILE A 11 14.40 74.56 -51.99
CA ILE A 11 13.27 74.45 -52.93
C ILE A 11 12.55 73.08 -52.75
N SER A 12 11.25 73.09 -53.08
CA SER A 12 10.39 71.98 -53.55
C SER A 12 9.85 70.91 -52.59
N SER A 13 8.59 71.16 -52.23
CA SER A 13 7.48 70.21 -52.14
C SER A 13 7.47 69.16 -53.27
N ALA A 14 7.56 67.89 -52.88
CA ALA A 14 6.97 66.76 -53.60
C ALA A 14 6.14 65.95 -52.59
N ILE A 15 4.84 65.88 -52.87
CA ILE A 15 3.85 65.10 -52.16
C ILE A 15 4.20 63.62 -52.35
N GLY A 16 4.57 62.95 -51.27
CA GLY A 16 4.60 61.49 -51.17
C GLY A 16 3.93 61.13 -49.85
N LEU A 17 2.67 60.70 -49.94
CA LEU A 17 2.06 59.92 -48.87
C LEU A 17 2.89 58.65 -48.68
N GLN A 18 3.75 58.63 -47.67
CA GLN A 18 4.11 57.39 -46.99
C GLN A 18 3.46 57.48 -45.62
N GLY A 19 2.31 56.83 -45.50
CA GLY A 19 1.86 56.35 -44.21
C GLY A 19 2.93 55.38 -43.73
N CYS A 20 3.73 55.81 -42.76
CA CYS A 20 4.36 54.88 -41.83
C CYS A 20 3.23 54.29 -41.01
N ASN A 21 2.58 53.29 -41.60
CA ASN A 21 2.03 52.17 -40.87
C ASN A 21 3.23 51.57 -40.13
N SER A 22 3.50 52.03 -38.90
CA SER A 22 4.15 51.18 -37.94
C SER A 22 3.15 50.06 -37.67
N ASN A 23 3.18 49.08 -38.56
CA ASN A 23 2.87 47.71 -38.19
C ASN A 23 3.85 47.39 -37.06
N ASP A 24 3.48 47.74 -35.83
CA ASP A 24 3.78 46.90 -34.68
C ASP A 24 2.99 45.60 -34.91
N THR A 25 3.44 44.82 -35.90
CA THR A 25 3.29 43.38 -35.82
C THR A 25 4.11 43.02 -34.58
N ASN A 26 3.43 42.88 -33.44
CA ASN A 26 3.94 42.07 -32.34
C ASN A 26 4.54 40.84 -33.00
N ALA A 27 5.87 40.72 -32.95
CA ALA A 27 6.50 39.47 -33.32
C ALA A 27 5.79 38.41 -32.48
N ASP A 28 5.25 37.38 -33.14
CA ASP A 28 4.59 36.25 -32.49
C ASP A 28 5.44 35.82 -31.29
N ASP A 29 4.92 36.04 -30.08
CA ASP A 29 5.58 35.74 -28.81
C ASP A 29 5.52 34.23 -28.55
N THR A 30 5.85 33.46 -29.58
CA THR A 30 5.88 32.01 -29.56
C THR A 30 7.24 31.55 -29.07
N PHE A 31 7.21 30.70 -28.06
CA PHE A 31 8.37 30.03 -27.51
C PHE A 31 7.95 28.68 -26.94
N SER A 32 8.92 27.82 -26.71
CA SER A 32 8.69 26.50 -26.13
C SER A 32 9.50 26.35 -24.85
N ALA A 33 9.08 25.48 -23.96
CA ALA A 33 9.80 25.13 -22.75
C ALA A 33 9.63 23.63 -22.47
N GLN A 34 10.65 23.02 -21.88
CA GLN A 34 10.52 21.66 -21.33
C GLN A 34 10.24 21.77 -19.84
N LEU A 35 9.29 20.99 -19.34
CA LEU A 35 8.96 20.92 -17.93
C LEU A 35 8.94 19.46 -17.50
N ARG A 36 9.72 19.13 -16.48
CA ARG A 36 9.69 17.81 -15.84
C ARG A 36 8.98 17.87 -14.50
N VAL A 37 8.09 16.92 -14.25
CA VAL A 37 7.45 16.73 -12.95
C VAL A 37 7.88 15.37 -12.42
N LEU A 38 8.37 15.37 -11.19
CA LEU A 38 8.90 14.21 -10.48
C LEU A 38 7.91 13.78 -9.39
N GLU A 39 7.78 12.48 -9.14
CA GLU A 39 6.90 11.92 -8.10
C GLU A 39 7.64 10.98 -7.15
N THR A 40 7.34 11.12 -5.87
CA THR A 40 7.38 10.01 -4.90
C THR A 40 5.97 9.64 -4.44
N SER A 41 5.78 8.36 -4.10
CA SER A 41 4.52 7.84 -3.55
C SER A 41 4.82 6.64 -2.67
N ASP A 42 3.95 6.35 -1.71
CA ASP A 42 3.95 5.10 -0.93
C ASP A 42 5.32 4.83 -0.26
N ILE A 43 5.99 5.89 0.21
CA ILE A 43 7.32 5.78 0.85
C ILE A 43 7.22 4.98 2.15
N HIS A 44 6.09 5.06 2.87
CA HIS A 44 5.83 4.30 4.09
C HIS A 44 6.93 4.43 5.15
N ALA A 45 7.42 5.66 5.36
CA ALA A 45 8.55 5.97 6.24
C ALA A 45 9.85 5.17 5.95
N ASN A 46 10.01 4.56 4.77
CA ASN A 46 11.29 4.00 4.32
C ASN A 46 12.21 5.14 3.88
N VAL A 47 12.69 5.93 4.84
CA VAL A 47 13.58 7.05 4.57
C VAL A 47 14.99 6.55 4.28
N MET A 48 15.49 5.65 5.11
CA MET A 48 16.82 5.04 4.98
C MET A 48 16.79 3.83 4.05
N ASP A 49 17.91 3.55 3.38
CA ASP A 49 18.13 2.32 2.60
C ASP A 49 18.49 1.14 3.52
N TYR A 50 17.61 0.88 4.50
CA TYR A 50 17.88 -0.04 5.59
C TYR A 50 16.65 -0.88 5.92
N ASP A 51 16.82 -2.20 5.93
CA ASP A 51 15.84 -3.15 6.42
C ASP A 51 16.04 -3.31 7.94
N TYR A 52 15.18 -2.65 8.72
CA TYR A 52 15.21 -2.69 10.18
C TYR A 52 14.88 -4.07 10.75
N TYR A 53 14.13 -4.89 10.02
CA TYR A 53 13.78 -6.24 10.45
C TYR A 53 14.97 -7.18 10.33
N GLN A 54 15.74 -7.05 9.24
CA GLN A 54 16.95 -7.85 9.00
C GLN A 54 18.23 -7.21 9.55
N THR A 55 18.15 -5.97 10.02
CA THR A 55 19.30 -5.22 10.56
C THR A 55 20.44 -5.13 9.52
N LYS A 56 20.09 -4.79 8.27
CA LYS A 56 21.05 -4.67 7.17
C LYS A 56 20.67 -3.54 6.21
N THR A 57 21.67 -2.99 5.54
CA THR A 57 21.44 -2.12 4.36
C THR A 57 20.68 -2.89 3.29
N ASP A 58 19.64 -2.26 2.75
CA ASP A 58 18.89 -2.76 1.60
C ASP A 58 18.92 -1.70 0.49
N ILE A 59 19.65 -2.01 -0.57
CA ILE A 59 19.85 -1.12 -1.72
C ILE A 59 18.60 -0.95 -2.59
N THR A 60 17.52 -1.68 -2.29
CA THR A 60 16.29 -1.71 -3.09
C THR A 60 15.17 -0.83 -2.56
N ILE A 61 15.41 -0.15 -1.43
CA ILE A 61 14.46 0.78 -0.82
C ILE A 61 15.18 2.07 -0.36
N GLY A 62 14.40 3.05 0.06
CA GLY A 62 14.89 4.22 0.79
C GLY A 62 14.79 5.52 -0.01
N LEU A 63 14.10 6.51 0.56
CA LEU A 63 14.11 7.89 0.05
C LEU A 63 15.54 8.46 -0.07
N THR A 64 16.49 8.00 0.74
CA THR A 64 17.91 8.37 0.60
C THR A 64 18.45 8.04 -0.81
N ARG A 65 18.06 6.92 -1.41
CA ARG A 65 18.49 6.56 -2.77
C ARG A 65 17.65 7.27 -3.83
N THR A 66 16.33 7.37 -3.62
CA THR A 66 15.45 8.13 -4.52
C THR A 66 15.87 9.59 -4.63
N ALA A 67 16.35 10.19 -3.55
CA ALA A 67 16.89 11.54 -3.51
C ALA A 67 18.07 11.76 -4.48
N SER A 68 18.95 10.77 -4.59
CA SER A 68 20.03 10.81 -5.58
C SER A 68 19.48 10.78 -7.01
N LEU A 69 18.43 9.98 -7.28
CA LEU A 69 17.73 10.01 -8.58
C LEU A 69 17.05 11.36 -8.83
N ILE A 70 16.43 11.97 -7.82
CA ILE A 70 15.82 13.30 -7.92
C ILE A 70 16.88 14.33 -8.31
N LYS A 71 18.03 14.36 -7.61
CA LYS A 71 19.14 15.27 -7.91
C LYS A 71 19.68 15.06 -9.33
N LEU A 72 19.80 13.82 -9.80
CA LEU A 72 20.20 13.52 -11.17
C LEU A 72 19.16 13.99 -12.19
N ALA A 73 17.88 13.67 -11.98
CA ALA A 73 16.79 14.05 -12.88
C ALA A 73 16.64 15.56 -13.00
N ARG A 74 16.92 16.32 -11.93
CA ARG A 74 16.99 17.78 -11.92
C ARG A 74 18.16 18.35 -12.70
N ALA A 75 19.28 17.65 -12.75
CA ALA A 75 20.46 18.10 -13.51
C ALA A 75 20.31 17.89 -15.03
N GLU A 76 19.32 17.10 -15.46
CA GLU A 76 19.07 16.78 -16.88
C GLU A 76 18.30 17.87 -17.63
N VAL A 77 17.53 18.72 -16.93
CA VAL A 77 16.63 19.73 -17.52
C VAL A 77 16.64 21.03 -16.72
N ASP A 78 16.27 22.14 -17.36
CA ASP A 78 16.27 23.45 -16.70
C ASP A 78 15.09 23.66 -15.74
N ASN A 79 13.97 22.96 -15.96
CA ASN A 79 12.72 23.17 -15.22
C ASN A 79 12.24 21.86 -14.60
N THR A 80 12.17 21.82 -13.28
CA THR A 80 11.65 20.66 -12.54
C THR A 80 10.67 21.06 -11.46
N LEU A 81 9.73 20.16 -11.19
CA LEU A 81 8.80 20.19 -10.08
C LEU A 81 8.86 18.82 -9.41
N LEU A 82 8.67 18.75 -8.09
CA LEU A 82 8.66 17.50 -7.34
C LEU A 82 7.43 17.44 -6.46
N VAL A 83 6.65 16.38 -6.57
CA VAL A 83 5.43 16.18 -5.80
C VAL A 83 5.48 14.84 -5.05
N ASP A 84 4.73 14.76 -3.96
CA ASP A 84 4.51 13.52 -3.23
C ASP A 84 3.03 13.15 -3.25
N ASN A 85 2.73 11.86 -3.43
CA ASN A 85 1.36 11.37 -3.53
C ASN A 85 0.85 10.66 -2.26
N GLY A 86 1.46 10.87 -1.09
CA GLY A 86 0.95 10.32 0.17
C GLY A 86 1.36 8.88 0.45
N ASP A 87 0.80 8.33 1.53
CA ASP A 87 1.27 7.12 2.22
C ASP A 87 2.74 7.22 2.65
N LEU A 88 3.03 8.31 3.36
CA LEU A 88 4.36 8.69 3.83
C LEU A 88 4.62 8.25 5.28
N LEU A 89 3.59 8.30 6.15
CA LEU A 89 3.79 8.30 7.61
C LEU A 89 3.90 6.91 8.25
N GLN A 90 3.14 5.93 7.76
CA GLN A 90 3.05 4.59 8.35
C GLN A 90 3.67 3.55 7.42
N GLY A 91 4.36 2.54 7.96
CA GLY A 91 4.71 1.31 7.25
C GLY A 91 6.13 0.76 7.46
N SER A 92 7.09 1.58 7.88
CA SER A 92 8.41 1.14 8.37
C SER A 92 8.51 1.31 9.89
N PRO A 93 9.45 0.59 10.55
CA PRO A 93 9.67 0.78 11.99
C PRO A 93 10.04 2.20 12.41
N MET A 94 10.57 3.02 11.49
CA MET A 94 10.83 4.42 11.78
C MET A 94 9.53 5.21 11.98
N GLY A 95 8.51 4.97 11.15
CA GLY A 95 7.18 5.54 11.35
C GLY A 95 6.53 5.03 12.63
N ASP A 96 6.60 3.71 12.87
CA ASP A 96 6.05 3.07 14.07
C ASP A 96 6.69 3.63 15.35
N TYR A 97 8.02 3.82 15.37
CA TYR A 97 8.73 4.41 16.51
C TYR A 97 8.21 5.82 16.83
N ILE A 98 8.10 6.69 15.83
CA ILE A 98 7.65 8.07 16.03
C ILE A 98 6.21 8.12 16.54
N ALA A 99 5.32 7.27 16.00
CA ALA A 99 3.95 7.14 16.49
C ALA A 99 3.90 6.59 17.93
N SER A 100 4.72 5.59 18.26
CA SER A 100 4.82 5.03 19.61
C SER A 100 5.25 6.08 20.62
N GLU A 101 6.24 6.91 20.29
CA GLU A 101 6.69 8.00 21.16
C GLU A 101 5.64 9.10 21.31
N PHE A 102 4.94 9.45 20.23
CA PHE A 102 3.82 10.39 20.28
C PHE A 102 2.71 9.91 21.23
N ASN A 103 2.33 8.64 21.14
CA ASN A 103 1.32 8.04 22.02
C ASN A 103 1.75 7.98 23.50
N LYS A 104 3.06 7.97 23.78
CA LYS A 104 3.60 8.11 25.15
C LYS A 104 3.62 9.56 25.65
N GLY A 105 3.16 10.51 24.83
CA GLY A 105 3.16 11.94 25.12
C GLY A 105 4.49 12.65 24.81
N ASN A 106 5.42 12.00 24.10
CA ASN A 106 6.65 12.64 23.66
C ASN A 106 6.39 13.39 22.34
N GLU A 107 6.82 14.64 22.25
CA GLU A 107 6.67 15.43 21.03
C GLU A 107 7.85 15.23 20.06
N PHE A 108 7.58 15.29 18.77
CA PHE A 108 8.59 15.49 17.73
C PHE A 108 8.45 16.89 17.11
N ALA A 109 9.57 17.54 16.83
CA ALA A 109 9.56 18.85 16.16
C ALA A 109 9.26 18.69 14.66
N THR A 110 9.89 17.71 14.02
CA THR A 110 9.73 17.40 12.60
C THR A 110 9.75 15.90 12.41
N HIS A 111 8.76 15.37 11.69
CA HIS A 111 8.71 13.95 11.36
C HIS A 111 9.92 13.57 10.48
N PRO A 112 10.60 12.41 10.69
CA PRO A 112 11.82 12.07 9.96
C PRO A 112 11.64 12.06 8.44
N ALA A 113 10.47 11.61 7.95
CA ALA A 113 10.17 11.68 6.52
C ALA A 113 10.17 13.13 6.00
N HIS A 114 9.57 14.07 6.74
CA HIS A 114 9.62 15.49 6.40
C HIS A 114 11.00 16.10 6.57
N LYS A 115 11.82 15.66 7.54
CA LYS A 115 13.22 16.11 7.62
C LYS A 115 13.99 15.81 6.33
N ALA A 116 13.77 14.63 5.76
CA ALA A 116 14.36 14.25 4.48
C ALA A 116 13.76 15.05 3.31
N MET A 117 12.43 15.09 3.20
CA MET A 117 11.75 15.77 2.09
C MET A 117 11.98 17.28 2.06
N ASN A 118 12.14 17.91 3.24
CA ASN A 118 12.43 19.35 3.35
C ASN A 118 13.77 19.74 2.70
N LEU A 119 14.69 18.79 2.47
CA LEU A 119 15.95 18.99 1.75
C LEU A 119 15.82 18.83 0.23
N LEU A 120 14.66 18.39 -0.25
CA LEU A 120 14.42 18.03 -1.65
C LEU A 120 13.50 19.01 -2.38
N GLU A 121 13.09 20.12 -1.76
CA GLU A 121 12.32 21.17 -2.43
C GLU A 121 11.05 20.62 -3.11
N TYR A 122 10.22 19.90 -2.36
CA TYR A 122 8.89 19.49 -2.83
C TYR A 122 8.01 20.72 -3.07
N GLU A 123 7.19 20.64 -4.11
CA GLU A 123 6.23 21.67 -4.50
C GLU A 123 4.94 21.54 -3.69
N VAL A 124 4.47 20.31 -3.52
CA VAL A 124 3.23 19.94 -2.83
C VAL A 124 3.25 18.45 -2.44
N GLY A 125 2.61 18.11 -1.32
CA GLY A 125 2.27 16.73 -0.96
C GLY A 125 0.76 16.50 -1.01
N ASN A 126 0.32 15.31 -1.40
CA ASN A 126 -1.06 14.85 -1.24
C ASN A 126 -1.21 13.99 0.03
N ILE A 127 -2.45 13.79 0.45
CA ILE A 127 -2.84 12.90 1.55
C ILE A 127 -3.26 11.54 0.96
N GLY A 128 -2.59 10.48 1.41
CA GLY A 128 -2.98 9.07 1.22
C GLY A 128 -3.76 8.52 2.42
N ASN A 129 -4.08 7.23 2.38
CA ASN A 129 -4.88 6.60 3.43
C ASN A 129 -4.08 6.35 4.71
N HIS A 130 -2.78 6.09 4.61
CA HIS A 130 -1.92 5.79 5.74
C HIS A 130 -1.50 7.04 6.54
N GLU A 131 -1.80 8.24 6.04
CA GLU A 131 -1.69 9.48 6.82
C GLU A 131 -2.62 9.51 8.05
N PHE A 132 -3.77 8.83 7.99
CA PHE A 132 -4.78 8.90 9.05
C PHE A 132 -4.54 7.94 10.22
N ASN A 133 -3.70 6.91 10.05
CA ASN A 133 -3.63 5.76 10.98
C ASN A 133 -3.29 6.10 12.43
N TYR A 134 -2.56 7.18 12.66
CA TYR A 134 -2.17 7.64 13.98
C TYR A 134 -3.07 8.76 14.53
N GLY A 135 -4.21 9.00 13.88
CA GLY A 135 -5.19 10.02 14.25
C GLY A 135 -4.93 11.40 13.65
N LEU A 136 -5.97 12.24 13.66
CA LEU A 136 -5.93 13.59 13.09
C LEU A 136 -4.92 14.52 13.77
N ASP A 137 -4.65 14.33 15.07
CA ASP A 137 -3.70 15.17 15.83
C ASP A 137 -2.25 14.87 15.42
N PHE A 138 -1.91 13.58 15.29
CA PHE A 138 -0.59 13.17 14.78
C PHE A 138 -0.41 13.66 13.35
N LEU A 139 -1.43 13.51 12.51
CA LEU A 139 -1.41 13.95 11.11
C LEU A 139 -1.18 15.46 11.00
N GLU A 140 -1.95 16.27 11.74
CA GLU A 140 -1.78 17.72 11.78
C GLU A 140 -0.36 18.10 12.18
N LYS A 141 0.16 17.46 13.23
CA LYS A 141 1.52 17.70 13.72
C LYS A 141 2.59 17.33 12.70
N ALA A 142 2.42 16.20 12.00
CA ALA A 142 3.35 15.73 10.98
C ALA A 142 3.38 16.69 9.77
N ILE A 143 2.22 17.00 9.17
CA ILE A 143 2.17 17.85 7.96
C ILE A 143 2.57 19.30 8.24
N ASN A 144 2.32 19.81 9.46
CA ASN A 144 2.80 21.14 9.85
C ASN A 144 4.33 21.23 9.98
N SER A 145 5.04 20.10 9.90
CA SER A 145 6.51 20.06 9.89
C SER A 145 7.13 20.04 8.48
N ALA A 146 6.30 20.01 7.43
CA ALA A 146 6.73 20.13 6.04
C ALA A 146 7.02 21.59 5.65
N ASN A 147 8.05 21.81 4.83
CA ASN A 147 8.36 23.10 4.22
C ASN A 147 7.54 23.38 2.93
N PHE A 148 6.61 22.49 2.61
CA PHE A 148 5.76 22.52 1.43
C PHE A 148 4.30 22.27 1.84
N PRO A 149 3.33 22.80 1.09
CA PRO A 149 1.92 22.65 1.42
C PRO A 149 1.42 21.23 1.16
N TYR A 150 0.40 20.83 1.91
CA TYR A 150 -0.41 19.63 1.64
C TYR A 150 -1.76 19.99 1.02
N ILE A 151 -2.22 19.13 0.10
CA ILE A 151 -3.53 19.24 -0.55
C ILE A 151 -4.35 17.95 -0.40
N ASN A 152 -5.67 18.10 -0.37
CA ASN A 152 -6.65 17.03 -0.59
C ASN A 152 -8.04 17.64 -0.84
N ALA A 153 -8.70 17.24 -1.92
CA ALA A 153 -9.95 17.83 -2.37
C ALA A 153 -11.21 17.15 -1.84
N ASN A 154 -11.12 15.88 -1.43
CA ASN A 154 -12.31 15.04 -1.19
C ASN A 154 -12.57 14.70 0.27
N VAL A 155 -11.73 15.11 1.21
CA VAL A 155 -11.98 15.00 2.66
C VAL A 155 -12.57 16.31 3.21
N TYR A 156 -13.69 16.19 3.93
CA TYR A 156 -14.44 17.30 4.50
C TYR A 156 -14.59 17.14 6.01
N CYS A 157 -14.52 18.25 6.74
CA CYS A 157 -14.79 18.26 8.16
C CYS A 157 -16.28 18.01 8.43
N GLN A 158 -16.58 17.18 9.42
CA GLN A 158 -17.94 16.96 9.93
C GLN A 158 -18.10 17.54 11.35
N ALA A 159 -17.20 17.17 12.27
CA ALA A 159 -17.17 17.66 13.65
C ALA A 159 -15.78 17.40 14.25
N ASP A 160 -15.38 18.13 15.28
CA ASP A 160 -14.17 17.85 16.07
C ASP A 160 -12.91 17.53 15.22
N CYS A 161 -12.72 18.32 14.15
CA CYS A 161 -11.61 18.18 13.21
C CYS A 161 -10.35 18.90 13.76
N TRP A 162 -9.95 20.01 13.15
CA TRP A 162 -8.87 20.88 13.62
C TRP A 162 -9.41 22.26 13.98
N ASP A 163 -8.64 22.98 14.79
CA ASP A 163 -8.99 24.34 15.20
C ASP A 163 -9.22 25.25 13.98
N GLY A 164 -10.41 25.87 13.92
CA GLY A 164 -10.80 26.77 12.84
C GLY A 164 -11.39 26.09 11.60
N LYS A 165 -11.68 24.78 11.65
CA LYS A 165 -12.44 24.07 10.62
C LYS A 165 -13.91 23.94 10.99
N GLU A 166 -14.79 24.35 10.08
CA GLU A 166 -16.24 24.23 10.25
C GLU A 166 -16.79 23.02 9.50
N ALA A 167 -17.93 22.49 9.98
CA ALA A 167 -18.62 21.38 9.34
C ALA A 167 -18.98 21.70 7.87
N GLY A 168 -18.62 20.80 6.96
CA GLY A 168 -18.84 20.92 5.52
C GLY A 168 -17.70 21.61 4.76
N GLU A 169 -16.68 22.15 5.45
CA GLU A 169 -15.48 22.67 4.80
C GLU A 169 -14.52 21.53 4.41
N ASN A 170 -13.70 21.76 3.39
CA ASN A 170 -12.58 20.87 3.10
C ASN A 170 -11.61 20.84 4.30
N LEU A 171 -11.23 19.64 4.74
CA LEU A 171 -10.29 19.49 5.86
C LEU A 171 -8.90 20.04 5.49
N PHE A 172 -8.48 19.78 4.26
CA PHE A 172 -7.22 20.28 3.70
C PHE A 172 -7.46 21.40 2.67
N THR A 173 -6.38 21.97 2.15
CA THR A 173 -6.46 22.82 0.97
C THR A 173 -6.90 21.96 -0.22
N PRO A 174 -8.04 22.23 -0.89
CA PRO A 174 -8.57 21.32 -1.90
C PRO A 174 -7.68 21.25 -3.16
N TYR A 175 -7.15 22.39 -3.57
CA TYR A 175 -6.20 22.50 -4.69
C TYR A 175 -5.29 23.70 -4.47
N LEU A 176 -4.14 23.71 -5.15
CA LEU A 176 -3.18 24.81 -5.14
C LEU A 176 -2.85 25.23 -6.57
N ILE A 177 -2.89 26.53 -6.88
CA ILE A 177 -2.33 27.06 -8.13
C ILE A 177 -1.09 27.87 -7.78
N LYS A 178 0.07 27.39 -8.21
CA LYS A 178 1.36 28.03 -7.95
C LYS A 178 1.86 28.71 -9.22
N LYS A 179 2.31 29.97 -9.06
CA LYS A 179 3.05 30.68 -10.10
C LYS A 179 4.47 30.16 -10.12
N THR A 180 4.83 29.50 -11.19
CA THR A 180 6.14 28.85 -11.35
C THR A 180 6.94 29.60 -12.40
N GLN A 181 8.20 29.89 -12.07
CA GLN A 181 9.15 30.46 -13.01
C GLN A 181 9.86 29.33 -13.75
N ILE A 182 9.81 29.35 -15.07
CA ILE A 182 10.47 28.37 -15.95
C ILE A 182 11.36 29.07 -16.97
N ILE A 183 12.37 28.38 -17.48
CA ILE A 183 13.27 28.82 -18.54
C ILE A 183 12.74 28.28 -19.87
N ASP A 184 12.56 29.17 -20.85
CA ASP A 184 12.18 28.78 -22.22
C ASP A 184 13.38 28.37 -23.07
N ASN A 185 13.12 27.93 -24.30
CA ASN A 185 14.12 27.55 -25.29
C ASN A 185 15.04 28.70 -25.76
N LYS A 186 14.79 29.94 -25.33
CA LYS A 186 15.62 31.13 -25.57
C LYS A 186 16.43 31.50 -24.31
N GLY A 187 16.30 30.76 -23.21
CA GLY A 187 16.96 31.02 -21.94
C GLY A 187 16.30 32.14 -21.12
N GLU A 188 15.08 32.54 -21.47
CA GLU A 188 14.35 33.61 -20.78
C GLU A 188 13.42 33.04 -19.69
N GLN A 189 13.33 33.75 -18.56
CA GLN A 189 12.37 33.40 -17.50
C GLN A 189 10.95 33.73 -17.94
N ARG A 190 10.08 32.72 -17.86
CA ARG A 190 8.64 32.79 -18.13
C ARG A 190 7.87 32.35 -16.90
N THR A 191 6.62 32.78 -16.81
CA THR A 191 5.70 32.34 -15.75
C THR A 191 4.70 31.36 -16.32
N ILE A 192 4.44 30.29 -15.56
CA ILE A 192 3.35 29.34 -15.81
C ILE A 192 2.59 29.11 -14.49
N ASN A 193 1.27 29.01 -14.54
CA ASN A 193 0.43 28.71 -13.40
C ASN A 193 0.16 27.21 -13.34
N VAL A 194 0.84 26.49 -12.45
CA VAL A 194 0.65 25.04 -12.28
C VAL A 194 -0.38 24.79 -11.19
N GLY A 195 -1.47 24.12 -11.55
CA GLY A 195 -2.50 23.65 -10.64
C GLY A 195 -2.20 22.25 -10.14
N TYR A 196 -2.38 22.02 -8.84
CA TYR A 196 -2.25 20.73 -8.18
C TYR A 196 -3.53 20.41 -7.43
N ILE A 197 -4.06 19.20 -7.61
CA ILE A 197 -5.26 18.72 -6.92
C ILE A 197 -5.06 17.27 -6.46
N GLY A 198 -5.37 16.99 -5.20
CA GLY A 198 -5.09 15.70 -4.57
C GLY A 198 -6.36 14.99 -4.10
N PHE A 199 -6.30 13.66 -4.00
CA PHE A 199 -7.43 12.82 -3.59
C PHE A 199 -6.98 11.62 -2.76
N VAL A 200 -7.89 11.08 -1.96
CA VAL A 200 -7.70 9.85 -1.17
C VAL A 200 -8.87 8.89 -1.36
N PRO A 201 -8.70 7.55 -1.22
CA PRO A 201 -9.81 6.61 -1.39
C PRO A 201 -10.93 6.86 -0.37
N PRO A 202 -12.22 6.83 -0.75
CA PRO A 202 -13.34 6.97 0.19
C PRO A 202 -13.34 5.94 1.33
N GLN A 203 -12.67 4.81 1.12
CA GLN A 203 -12.54 3.69 2.05
C GLN A 203 -11.79 4.03 3.34
N ILE A 204 -11.11 5.18 3.44
CA ILE A 204 -10.50 5.60 4.72
C ILE A 204 -11.52 5.66 5.88
N LEU A 205 -12.79 5.93 5.57
CA LEU A 205 -13.88 5.91 6.57
C LEU A 205 -14.17 4.51 7.13
N GLN A 206 -13.76 3.47 6.41
CA GLN A 206 -13.89 2.07 6.83
C GLN A 206 -12.59 1.59 7.48
N TRP A 207 -11.45 1.77 6.81
CA TRP A 207 -10.16 1.27 7.27
C TRP A 207 -9.65 1.96 8.53
N ASP A 208 -9.93 3.25 8.66
CA ASP A 208 -9.45 4.09 9.75
C ASP A 208 -10.59 4.66 10.60
N LYS A 209 -11.71 3.93 10.63
CA LYS A 209 -12.94 4.31 11.34
C LYS A 209 -12.68 4.76 12.77
N GLN A 210 -11.82 4.06 13.52
CA GLN A 210 -11.47 4.39 14.91
C GLN A 210 -10.96 5.83 15.09
N ASN A 211 -10.30 6.39 14.07
CA ASN A 211 -9.73 7.74 14.12
C ASN A 211 -10.65 8.78 13.49
N LEU A 212 -11.51 8.37 12.56
CA LEU A 212 -12.24 9.25 11.63
C LEU A 212 -13.76 9.32 11.86
N ASP A 213 -14.35 8.31 12.52
CA ASP A 213 -15.80 8.21 12.68
C ASP A 213 -16.38 9.44 13.38
N GLY A 214 -17.45 9.99 12.80
CA GLY A 214 -18.07 11.22 13.27
C GLY A 214 -17.26 12.51 13.04
N LYS A 215 -15.96 12.42 12.69
CA LYS A 215 -15.09 13.59 12.53
C LYS A 215 -15.03 14.12 11.10
N VAL A 216 -14.95 13.23 10.11
CA VAL A 216 -14.80 13.60 8.70
C VAL A 216 -15.80 12.88 7.80
N THR A 217 -16.02 13.44 6.61
CA THR A 217 -16.70 12.75 5.50
C THR A 217 -15.81 12.77 4.27
N VAL A 218 -15.98 11.80 3.38
CA VAL A 218 -15.19 11.69 2.14
C VAL A 218 -16.13 11.58 0.95
N LYS A 219 -15.84 12.35 -0.11
CA LYS A 219 -16.58 12.32 -1.36
C LYS A 219 -15.86 11.47 -2.42
N GLY A 220 -16.61 11.08 -3.45
CA GLY A 220 -16.04 10.36 -4.59
C GLY A 220 -14.95 11.18 -5.30
N ILE A 221 -13.90 10.48 -5.74
CA ILE A 221 -12.72 11.09 -6.36
C ILE A 221 -13.11 11.84 -7.65
N VAL A 222 -13.78 11.16 -8.57
CA VAL A 222 -14.18 11.72 -9.88
C VAL A 222 -15.20 12.85 -9.74
N GLU A 223 -16.20 12.68 -8.86
CA GLU A 223 -17.19 13.73 -8.55
C GLU A 223 -16.50 15.01 -8.05
N THR A 224 -15.50 14.85 -7.18
CA THR A 224 -14.75 15.96 -6.62
C THR A 224 -13.89 16.65 -7.69
N ALA A 225 -13.24 15.89 -8.58
CA ALA A 225 -12.50 16.45 -9.70
C ALA A 225 -13.40 17.27 -10.63
N GLN A 226 -14.58 16.75 -11.00
CA GLN A 226 -15.55 17.44 -11.84
C GLN A 226 -16.03 18.78 -11.26
N LYS A 227 -16.00 18.93 -9.93
CA LYS A 227 -16.26 20.21 -9.26
C LYS A 227 -15.09 21.18 -9.37
N PHE A 228 -13.89 20.76 -8.96
CA PHE A 228 -12.78 21.70 -8.73
C PHE A 228 -11.94 22.00 -9.97
N ILE A 229 -11.86 21.10 -10.96
CA ILE A 229 -11.08 21.34 -12.19
C ILE A 229 -11.57 22.59 -12.95
N PRO A 230 -12.89 22.79 -13.18
CA PRO A 230 -13.39 24.04 -13.78
C PRO A 230 -13.06 25.29 -12.96
N GLU A 231 -13.07 25.21 -11.63
CA GLU A 231 -12.70 26.32 -10.75
C GLU A 231 -11.22 26.68 -10.90
N MET A 232 -10.35 25.68 -11.01
CA MET A 232 -8.91 25.87 -11.24
C MET A 232 -8.62 26.53 -12.60
N GLN A 233 -9.29 26.07 -13.66
CA GLN A 233 -9.18 26.68 -14.99
C GLN A 233 -9.66 28.13 -14.98
N ALA A 234 -10.79 28.41 -14.33
CA ALA A 234 -11.31 29.78 -14.19
C ALA A 234 -10.40 30.69 -13.36
N ALA A 235 -9.67 30.12 -12.40
CA ALA A 235 -8.64 30.81 -11.61
C ALA A 235 -7.32 31.01 -12.36
N GLY A 236 -7.20 30.50 -13.59
CA GLY A 236 -6.07 30.74 -14.49
C GLY A 236 -4.96 29.69 -14.43
N ALA A 237 -5.26 28.45 -14.00
CA ALA A 237 -4.34 27.34 -14.16
C ALA A 237 -4.04 27.09 -15.65
N ASP A 238 -2.76 27.03 -16.00
CA ASP A 238 -2.27 26.75 -17.34
C ASP A 238 -2.13 25.24 -17.60
N ILE A 239 -1.70 24.51 -16.56
CA ILE A 239 -1.56 23.05 -16.52
C ILE A 239 -2.15 22.58 -15.19
N ILE A 240 -2.94 21.52 -15.19
CA ILE A 240 -3.48 20.88 -13.98
C ILE A 240 -2.95 19.46 -13.83
N ILE A 241 -2.25 19.23 -12.73
CA ILE A 241 -1.71 17.93 -12.33
C ILE A 241 -2.61 17.37 -11.22
N ALA A 242 -3.25 16.24 -11.51
CA ALA A 242 -3.95 15.48 -10.49
C ALA A 242 -2.94 14.57 -9.77
N ILE A 243 -3.01 14.53 -8.44
CA ILE A 243 -2.15 13.74 -7.58
C ILE A 243 -3.05 12.81 -6.72
N PRO A 244 -3.73 11.82 -7.33
CA PRO A 244 -4.65 10.96 -6.59
C PRO A 244 -3.88 9.83 -5.90
N HIS A 245 -4.07 9.70 -4.59
CA HIS A 245 -3.63 8.51 -3.86
C HIS A 245 -4.58 7.35 -4.18
N SER A 246 -4.40 6.76 -5.36
CA SER A 246 -5.32 5.81 -5.99
C SER A 246 -4.60 5.06 -7.08
N GLY A 247 -4.84 3.76 -7.21
CA GLY A 247 -4.36 2.96 -8.34
C GLY A 247 -5.14 3.21 -9.63
N ILE A 248 -4.85 2.40 -10.66
CA ILE A 248 -5.42 2.58 -12.02
C ILE A 248 -6.95 2.51 -12.03
N GLY A 249 -7.54 1.49 -11.40
CA GLY A 249 -8.99 1.32 -11.36
C GLY A 249 -9.59 0.65 -12.59
N SER A 250 -10.91 0.47 -12.55
CA SER A 250 -11.66 -0.20 -13.62
C SER A 250 -11.89 0.71 -14.82
N SER A 251 -11.59 0.20 -16.02
CA SER A 251 -12.00 0.83 -17.29
C SER A 251 -13.45 0.54 -17.68
N GLU A 252 -14.07 -0.46 -17.06
CA GLU A 252 -15.44 -0.90 -17.36
C GLU A 252 -16.50 -0.10 -16.58
N ASN A 253 -16.15 0.37 -15.39
CA ASN A 253 -17.04 1.18 -14.55
C ASN A 253 -16.33 2.44 -14.01
N PRO A 254 -15.92 3.38 -14.87
CA PRO A 254 -15.20 4.59 -14.45
C PRO A 254 -16.05 5.58 -13.64
N GLY A 255 -17.36 5.34 -13.50
CA GLY A 255 -18.30 6.23 -12.79
C GLY A 255 -18.58 5.84 -11.34
N ASP A 256 -17.90 4.84 -10.77
CA ASP A 256 -18.14 4.42 -9.39
C ASP A 256 -17.69 5.51 -8.40
N VAL A 257 -18.65 6.07 -7.66
CA VAL A 257 -18.42 7.10 -6.65
C VAL A 257 -17.63 6.59 -5.45
N ASN A 258 -17.62 5.28 -5.23
CA ASN A 258 -16.86 4.62 -4.17
C ASN A 258 -15.61 3.92 -4.71
N ALA A 259 -15.16 4.23 -5.93
CA ALA A 259 -13.93 3.66 -6.46
C ALA A 259 -12.74 3.96 -5.55
N GLU A 260 -12.11 2.91 -5.02
CA GLU A 260 -10.80 2.99 -4.34
C GLU A 260 -9.72 3.44 -5.33
N ASN A 261 -9.73 2.82 -6.50
CA ASN A 261 -8.80 3.05 -7.60
C ASN A 261 -9.56 3.71 -8.76
N ALA A 262 -9.24 4.96 -9.08
CA ALA A 262 -9.99 5.83 -9.99
C ALA A 262 -9.11 6.59 -11.02
N THR A 263 -7.81 6.29 -11.12
CA THR A 263 -6.89 7.03 -12.02
C THR A 263 -7.32 6.94 -13.49
N TYR A 264 -7.75 5.77 -13.98
CA TYR A 264 -8.30 5.61 -15.33
C TYR A 264 -9.49 6.55 -15.56
N ALA A 265 -10.41 6.61 -14.61
CA ALA A 265 -11.58 7.49 -14.70
C ALA A 265 -11.18 8.97 -14.68
N LEU A 266 -10.21 9.36 -13.85
CA LEU A 266 -9.72 10.74 -13.79
C LEU A 266 -9.14 11.22 -15.13
N THR A 267 -8.50 10.34 -15.93
CA THR A 267 -8.02 10.74 -17.27
C THR A 267 -9.14 11.11 -18.25
N THR A 268 -10.40 10.82 -17.91
CA THR A 268 -11.57 11.20 -18.71
C THR A 268 -12.21 12.52 -18.26
N VAL A 269 -11.70 13.14 -17.18
CA VAL A 269 -12.18 14.43 -16.68
C VAL A 269 -11.49 15.56 -17.46
N ASP A 270 -12.30 16.31 -18.22
CA ASP A 270 -11.81 17.45 -19.02
C ASP A 270 -11.04 18.45 -18.15
N GLY A 271 -9.83 18.79 -18.59
CA GLY A 271 -8.99 19.79 -17.96
C GLY A 271 -7.88 19.26 -17.05
N ILE A 272 -7.78 17.95 -16.84
CA ILE A 272 -6.60 17.33 -16.24
C ILE A 272 -5.55 17.09 -17.32
N ASP A 273 -4.33 17.56 -17.09
CA ASP A 273 -3.22 17.49 -18.06
C ASP A 273 -2.20 16.38 -17.73
N ALA A 274 -2.14 15.93 -16.47
CA ALA A 274 -1.34 14.79 -16.05
C ALA A 274 -1.81 14.19 -14.72
N ILE A 275 -1.41 12.94 -14.48
CA ILE A 275 -1.71 12.23 -13.23
C ILE A 275 -0.46 11.61 -12.60
N MET A 276 -0.17 11.99 -11.36
CA MET A 276 0.91 11.45 -10.52
C MET A 276 0.24 10.58 -9.44
N PHE A 277 0.23 9.26 -9.59
CA PHE A 277 -0.64 8.36 -8.80
C PHE A 277 0.11 7.24 -8.06
N GLY A 278 -0.59 6.54 -7.17
CA GLY A 278 0.01 5.71 -6.10
C GLY A 278 -0.93 4.62 -5.57
N HIS A 279 -0.86 4.32 -4.27
CA HIS A 279 -1.76 3.43 -3.50
C HIS A 279 -1.62 1.93 -3.78
N SER A 280 -1.58 1.54 -5.05
CA SER A 280 -1.59 0.12 -5.44
C SER A 280 -0.20 -0.54 -5.47
N HIS A 281 0.84 0.24 -5.13
CA HIS A 281 2.25 -0.17 -5.06
C HIS A 281 2.83 -0.76 -6.35
N SER A 282 2.19 -0.51 -7.49
CA SER A 282 2.62 -1.03 -8.78
C SER A 282 3.50 0.00 -9.50
N VAL A 283 4.18 -0.41 -10.56
CA VAL A 283 4.99 0.51 -11.38
C VAL A 283 4.27 0.77 -12.69
N PHE A 284 3.94 2.03 -12.97
CA PHE A 284 3.40 2.47 -14.26
C PHE A 284 4.29 3.58 -14.84
N PRO A 285 4.61 3.55 -16.14
CA PRO A 285 4.21 2.53 -17.13
C PRO A 285 4.94 1.19 -16.97
N SER A 286 4.25 0.09 -17.25
CA SER A 286 4.85 -1.26 -17.34
C SER A 286 3.97 -2.21 -18.17
N SER A 287 4.55 -3.31 -18.66
CA SER A 287 3.83 -4.29 -19.48
C SER A 287 2.63 -4.94 -18.79
N GLN A 288 2.57 -4.88 -17.45
CA GLN A 288 1.44 -5.35 -16.66
C GLN A 288 0.12 -4.68 -17.06
N PHE A 289 0.18 -3.46 -17.59
CA PHE A 289 -1.00 -2.64 -17.90
C PHE A 289 -1.28 -2.51 -19.40
N ALA A 290 -0.61 -3.30 -20.25
CA ALA A 290 -0.71 -3.18 -21.70
C ALA A 290 -2.11 -3.54 -22.26
N ASP A 291 -2.87 -4.37 -21.54
CA ASP A 291 -4.21 -4.81 -21.96
C ASP A 291 -5.33 -3.84 -21.54
N ILE A 292 -5.01 -2.78 -20.79
CA ILE A 292 -5.99 -1.77 -20.40
C ILE A 292 -6.31 -0.88 -21.62
N PRO A 293 -7.60 -0.64 -21.94
CA PRO A 293 -7.98 0.14 -23.11
C PRO A 293 -7.39 1.56 -23.12
N ASN A 294 -6.85 2.00 -24.26
CA ASN A 294 -6.24 3.32 -24.47
C ASN A 294 -5.01 3.62 -23.59
N VAL A 295 -4.33 2.58 -23.11
CA VAL A 295 -3.02 2.71 -22.49
C VAL A 295 -1.91 2.61 -23.54
N ASP A 296 -1.01 3.57 -23.55
CA ASP A 296 0.23 3.57 -24.35
C ASP A 296 1.41 3.40 -23.40
N ILE A 297 1.92 2.18 -23.26
CA ILE A 297 3.04 1.86 -22.35
C ILE A 297 4.36 2.49 -22.81
N GLU A 298 4.56 2.64 -24.12
CA GLU A 298 5.81 3.21 -24.66
C GLU A 298 5.94 4.69 -24.29
N LYS A 299 4.82 5.41 -24.29
CA LYS A 299 4.77 6.84 -23.91
C LYS A 299 4.31 7.09 -22.48
N GLY A 300 3.80 6.07 -21.79
CA GLY A 300 3.25 6.20 -20.45
C GLY A 300 1.96 7.03 -20.37
N LEU A 301 1.05 6.82 -21.32
CA LEU A 301 -0.22 7.55 -21.39
C LEU A 301 -1.40 6.65 -21.06
N ILE A 302 -2.44 7.22 -20.43
CA ILE A 302 -3.75 6.60 -20.25
C ILE A 302 -4.78 7.57 -20.84
N ASN A 303 -5.57 7.12 -21.83
CA ASN A 303 -6.49 7.98 -22.59
C ASN A 303 -5.83 9.24 -23.18
N GLY A 304 -4.53 9.17 -23.50
CA GLY A 304 -3.74 10.30 -24.02
C GLY A 304 -3.21 11.27 -22.97
N ILE A 305 -3.51 11.06 -21.68
CA ILE A 305 -2.98 11.83 -20.55
C ILE A 305 -1.75 11.12 -19.99
N PRO A 306 -0.60 11.78 -19.81
CA PRO A 306 0.56 11.18 -19.17
C PRO A 306 0.25 10.85 -17.71
N ALA A 307 0.58 9.63 -17.30
CA ALA A 307 0.38 9.16 -15.95
C ALA A 307 1.61 8.38 -15.46
N VAL A 308 1.93 8.45 -14.17
CA VAL A 308 3.07 7.68 -13.61
C VAL A 308 2.75 7.19 -12.21
N MET A 309 3.28 6.03 -11.85
CA MET A 309 3.19 5.45 -10.51
C MET A 309 4.54 4.84 -10.13
N PRO A 310 5.23 5.36 -9.10
CA PRO A 310 6.62 5.02 -8.81
C PRO A 310 6.78 3.87 -7.80
N GLY A 311 5.93 2.85 -7.84
CA GLY A 311 6.10 1.69 -6.97
C GLY A 311 5.82 2.02 -5.50
N ARG A 312 6.80 1.75 -4.62
CA ARG A 312 6.68 1.95 -3.16
C ARG A 312 8.04 2.02 -2.48
N TRP A 313 8.08 2.46 -1.23
CA TRP A 313 9.26 2.38 -0.34
C TRP A 313 10.50 3.13 -0.88
N GLY A 314 10.31 4.03 -1.85
CA GLY A 314 11.40 4.72 -2.55
C GLY A 314 12.14 3.86 -3.58
N ASP A 315 11.58 2.73 -4.02
CA ASP A 315 12.22 1.84 -5.00
C ASP A 315 12.33 2.48 -6.40
N ASN A 316 11.42 3.39 -6.74
CA ASN A 316 11.44 4.13 -7.99
C ASN A 316 11.19 5.64 -7.80
N LEU A 317 11.50 6.41 -8.85
CA LEU A 317 11.14 7.81 -9.04
C LEU A 317 10.22 7.92 -10.26
N GLY A 318 9.06 8.56 -10.09
CA GLY A 318 8.14 8.85 -11.20
C GLY A 318 8.59 10.09 -11.96
N VAL A 319 8.50 10.08 -13.28
CA VAL A 319 8.90 11.19 -14.14
C VAL A 319 7.84 11.40 -15.22
N ILE A 320 7.34 12.63 -15.34
CA ILE A 320 6.57 13.11 -16.50
C ILE A 320 7.33 14.26 -17.14
N ASP A 321 7.57 14.17 -18.44
CA ASP A 321 8.16 15.23 -19.24
C ASP A 321 7.10 15.85 -20.16
N PHE A 322 7.04 17.18 -20.18
CA PHE A 322 6.21 17.95 -21.09
C PHE A 322 7.07 18.78 -22.05
N ASP A 323 6.72 18.75 -23.32
CA ASP A 323 7.08 19.81 -24.27
C ASP A 323 5.95 20.82 -24.35
N LEU A 324 6.20 22.02 -23.85
CA LEU A 324 5.23 23.12 -23.79
C LEU A 324 5.47 24.11 -24.92
N GLU A 325 4.40 24.67 -25.46
CA GLU A 325 4.43 25.84 -26.34
C GLU A 325 3.56 26.94 -25.74
N TYR A 326 4.09 28.14 -25.70
CA TYR A 326 3.32 29.34 -25.46
C TYR A 326 2.96 29.98 -26.79
N SER A 327 1.67 30.16 -27.07
CA SER A 327 1.16 30.89 -28.22
C SER A 327 -0.21 31.48 -27.88
N ASP A 328 -0.59 32.57 -28.54
CA ASP A 328 -1.88 33.25 -28.29
C ASP A 328 -2.14 33.56 -26.79
N GLN A 329 -1.08 33.93 -26.07
CA GLN A 329 -1.08 34.21 -24.63
C GLN A 329 -1.44 33.02 -23.73
N LYS A 330 -1.29 31.78 -24.21
CA LYS A 330 -1.64 30.56 -23.49
C LYS A 330 -0.57 29.48 -23.63
N TRP A 331 -0.31 28.76 -22.54
CA TRP A 331 0.49 27.53 -22.58
C TRP A 331 -0.32 26.35 -23.12
N THR A 332 0.32 25.53 -23.95
CA THR A 332 -0.25 24.30 -24.50
C THR A 332 0.78 23.18 -24.46
N ILE A 333 0.33 21.96 -24.18
CA ILE A 333 1.16 20.76 -24.21
C ILE A 333 1.22 20.25 -25.65
N LYS A 334 2.43 20.12 -26.22
CA LYS A 334 2.65 19.58 -27.57
C LYS A 334 2.86 18.07 -27.55
N SER A 335 3.62 17.62 -26.57
CA SER A 335 3.89 16.21 -26.30
C SER A 335 4.13 16.04 -24.81
N ALA A 336 3.80 14.84 -24.32
CA ALA A 336 4.18 14.40 -23.00
C ALA A 336 4.54 12.92 -23.04
N THR A 337 5.45 12.53 -22.15
CA THR A 337 5.81 11.14 -21.89
C THR A 337 5.97 10.93 -20.40
N SER A 338 5.76 9.71 -19.93
CA SER A 338 6.11 9.33 -18.56
C SER A 338 6.99 8.09 -18.51
N GLU A 339 7.79 8.00 -17.45
CA GLU A 339 8.63 6.86 -17.15
C GLU A 339 8.77 6.69 -15.63
N SER A 340 9.17 5.49 -15.20
CA SER A 340 9.54 5.21 -13.82
C SER A 340 11.00 4.77 -13.75
N ARG A 341 11.80 5.43 -12.92
CA ARG A 341 13.24 5.19 -12.80
C ARG A 341 13.56 4.44 -11.51
N GLN A 342 14.11 3.24 -11.63
CA GLN A 342 14.47 2.38 -10.49
C GLN A 342 15.78 2.81 -9.82
N ILE A 343 15.87 2.70 -8.49
CA ILE A 343 17.12 2.95 -7.74
C ILE A 343 18.11 1.78 -7.81
N TYR A 344 17.68 0.62 -8.32
CA TYR A 344 18.49 -0.57 -8.50
C TYR A 344 18.08 -1.32 -9.78
N THR A 345 18.99 -2.15 -10.29
CA THR A 345 18.72 -3.06 -11.41
C THR A 345 19.15 -4.48 -11.03
N ARG A 346 18.90 -5.44 -11.92
CA ARG A 346 19.49 -6.77 -11.82
C ARG A 346 20.51 -6.95 -12.93
N ASN A 347 21.69 -7.46 -12.57
CA ASN A 347 22.74 -7.77 -13.55
C ASN A 347 22.44 -9.10 -14.28
N GLU A 348 23.34 -9.52 -15.19
CA GLU A 348 23.23 -10.77 -15.94
C GLU A 348 23.11 -12.03 -15.06
N THR A 349 23.57 -11.97 -13.81
CA THR A 349 23.46 -13.06 -12.83
C THR A 349 22.25 -12.93 -11.90
N ASN A 350 21.28 -12.08 -12.26
CA ASN A 350 20.06 -11.79 -11.50
C ASN A 350 20.31 -11.17 -10.12
N THR A 351 21.52 -10.66 -9.86
CA THR A 351 21.91 -10.02 -8.60
C THR A 351 21.49 -8.56 -8.62
N LYS A 352 20.89 -8.08 -7.51
CA LYS A 352 20.52 -6.68 -7.30
C LYS A 352 21.78 -5.80 -7.28
N VAL A 353 21.81 -4.74 -8.08
CA VAL A 353 22.91 -3.77 -8.16
C VAL A 353 22.33 -2.36 -8.07
N ALA A 354 22.88 -1.52 -7.21
CA ALA A 354 22.43 -0.15 -7.05
C ALA A 354 22.71 0.67 -8.31
N VAL A 355 21.75 1.51 -8.72
CA VAL A 355 21.90 2.49 -9.81
C VAL A 355 22.50 3.79 -9.28
N VAL A 356 22.17 4.13 -8.03
CA VAL A 356 22.63 5.33 -7.33
C VAL A 356 23.07 5.01 -5.92
N GLU A 357 23.96 5.83 -5.38
CA GLU A 357 24.31 5.81 -3.96
C GLU A 357 23.24 6.50 -3.10
N ALA A 358 23.19 6.16 -1.81
CA ALA A 358 22.32 6.84 -0.86
C ALA A 358 22.79 8.28 -0.61
N ASP A 359 21.85 9.21 -0.52
CA ASP A 359 22.12 10.63 -0.30
C ASP A 359 22.57 10.89 1.15
N LYS A 360 23.80 11.40 1.28
CA LYS A 360 24.44 11.57 2.59
C LYS A 360 23.79 12.66 3.44
N ASP A 361 23.28 13.72 2.83
CA ASP A 361 22.66 14.83 3.55
C ASP A 361 21.34 14.38 4.20
N ILE A 362 20.57 13.54 3.49
CA ILE A 362 19.37 12.92 4.05
C ILE A 362 19.72 11.94 5.17
N GLN A 363 20.72 11.08 4.96
CA GLN A 363 21.17 10.15 6.02
C GLN A 363 21.56 10.91 7.29
N ASP A 364 22.29 12.02 7.16
CA ASP A 364 22.68 12.86 8.30
C ASP A 364 21.48 13.54 8.96
N ALA A 365 20.48 13.98 8.18
CA ALA A 365 19.30 14.66 8.70
C ALA A 365 18.42 13.76 9.58
N VAL A 366 18.42 12.45 9.33
CA VAL A 366 17.60 11.46 10.07
C VAL A 366 18.40 10.49 10.92
N ALA A 367 19.72 10.73 11.10
CA ALA A 367 20.61 9.80 11.80
C ALA A 367 20.15 9.52 13.26
N ILE A 368 19.62 10.52 13.96
CA ILE A 368 19.11 10.35 15.33
C ILE A 368 17.90 9.40 15.34
N GLU A 369 16.95 9.63 14.43
CA GLU A 369 15.77 8.78 14.32
C GLU A 369 16.13 7.38 13.84
N HIS A 370 17.13 7.24 12.97
CA HIS A 370 17.65 5.94 12.53
C HIS A 370 18.18 5.12 13.70
N GLU A 371 19.07 5.70 14.53
CA GLU A 371 19.62 5.01 15.71
C GLU A 371 18.53 4.70 16.74
N ALA A 372 17.61 5.63 17.01
CA ALA A 372 16.50 5.39 17.93
C ALA A 372 15.54 4.29 17.41
N THR A 373 15.34 4.21 16.09
CA THR A 373 14.58 3.12 15.46
C THR A 373 15.31 1.79 15.63
N LEU A 374 16.64 1.74 15.49
CA LEU A 374 17.43 0.53 15.76
C LEU A 374 17.30 0.09 17.22
N GLU A 375 17.32 1.01 18.17
CA GLU A 375 17.09 0.70 19.59
C GLU A 375 15.67 0.17 19.82
N PHE A 376 14.66 0.81 19.22
CA PHE A 376 13.26 0.41 19.31
C PHE A 376 13.03 -1.02 18.79
N VAL A 377 13.50 -1.33 17.58
CA VAL A 377 13.27 -2.66 16.98
C VAL A 377 14.08 -3.78 17.62
N ASN A 378 15.23 -3.46 18.23
CA ASN A 378 16.05 -4.43 18.94
C ASN A 378 15.69 -4.54 20.44
N ALA A 379 14.65 -3.83 20.90
CA ALA A 379 14.15 -3.99 22.26
C ALA A 379 13.78 -5.46 22.52
N PRO A 380 14.31 -6.10 23.59
CA PRO A 380 14.03 -7.50 23.87
C PRO A 380 12.57 -7.69 24.29
N ILE A 381 11.92 -8.69 23.71
CA ILE A 381 10.53 -9.05 24.02
C ILE A 381 10.39 -10.46 24.60
N GLY A 382 11.43 -11.31 24.54
CA GLY A 382 11.36 -12.63 25.14
C GLY A 382 12.26 -13.65 24.47
N LYS A 383 11.88 -14.93 24.50
CA LYS A 383 12.61 -16.03 23.88
C LYS A 383 11.66 -17.07 23.31
N ALA A 384 11.94 -17.63 22.14
CA ALA A 384 11.25 -18.81 21.60
C ALA A 384 12.09 -20.08 21.76
N ASP A 385 11.45 -21.23 21.96
CA ASP A 385 12.12 -22.53 22.02
C ASP A 385 12.26 -23.23 20.65
N SER A 386 11.54 -22.75 19.64
CA SER A 386 11.44 -23.36 18.31
C SER A 386 11.47 -22.31 17.20
N ASP A 387 11.91 -22.71 16.00
CA ASP A 387 11.96 -21.85 14.82
C ASP A 387 10.55 -21.58 14.27
N MET A 388 10.27 -20.33 13.92
CA MET A 388 8.99 -19.88 13.35
C MET A 388 9.20 -19.42 11.90
N TYR A 389 9.00 -20.34 10.95
CA TYR A 389 9.14 -20.07 9.51
C TYR A 389 7.85 -20.38 8.75
N SER A 390 7.46 -19.48 7.85
CA SER A 390 6.19 -19.58 7.11
C SER A 390 6.27 -20.42 5.82
N TYR A 391 7.31 -21.25 5.64
CA TYR A 391 7.53 -22.01 4.40
C TYR A 391 6.42 -23.01 4.07
N LEU A 392 5.68 -23.45 5.08
CA LEU A 392 4.64 -24.48 4.98
C LEU A 392 3.23 -23.94 5.24
N THR A 393 3.09 -22.64 5.54
CA THR A 393 1.81 -22.02 5.98
C THR A 393 0.66 -22.17 5.00
N LEU A 394 0.97 -22.27 3.69
CA LEU A 394 -0.05 -22.45 2.66
C LEU A 394 -0.43 -23.92 2.44
N VAL A 395 0.17 -24.88 3.15
CA VAL A 395 -0.11 -26.32 2.93
C VAL A 395 -0.29 -27.12 4.22
N GLN A 396 -0.14 -26.48 5.38
CA GLN A 396 -0.46 -27.02 6.69
C GLN A 396 -0.48 -25.88 7.71
N ASP A 397 -0.99 -26.18 8.89
CA ASP A 397 -0.83 -25.31 10.04
C ASP A 397 0.65 -25.13 10.43
N ASP A 398 0.98 -23.92 10.90
CA ASP A 398 2.36 -23.49 11.05
C ASP A 398 2.59 -22.52 12.23
N PRO A 399 3.81 -22.50 12.79
CA PRO A 399 4.09 -21.78 14.02
C PRO A 399 4.02 -20.24 13.90
N THR A 400 4.12 -19.68 12.69
CA THR A 400 4.08 -18.22 12.48
C THR A 400 2.68 -17.65 12.61
N VAL A 401 1.67 -18.39 12.15
CA VAL A 401 0.26 -18.02 12.31
C VAL A 401 -0.23 -18.38 13.72
N GLN A 402 0.15 -19.56 14.23
CA GLN A 402 -0.25 -20.02 15.56
C GLN A 402 0.06 -19.02 16.68
N ILE A 403 1.28 -18.47 16.72
CA ILE A 403 1.68 -17.55 17.79
C ILE A 403 0.88 -16.24 17.75
N VAL A 404 0.52 -15.76 16.55
CA VAL A 404 -0.35 -14.59 16.37
C VAL A 404 -1.75 -14.90 16.89
N SER A 405 -2.31 -16.04 16.50
CA SER A 405 -3.63 -16.49 16.95
C SER A 405 -3.70 -16.63 18.47
N ASN A 406 -2.67 -17.22 19.09
CA ASN A 406 -2.59 -17.38 20.54
C ASN A 406 -2.58 -16.02 21.26
N ALA A 407 -1.79 -15.06 20.76
CA ALA A 407 -1.74 -13.71 21.32
C ALA A 407 -3.08 -12.99 21.19
N GLN A 408 -3.70 -13.03 20.02
CA GLN A 408 -5.02 -12.44 19.75
C GLN A 408 -6.11 -13.04 20.65
N MET A 409 -6.20 -14.38 20.71
CA MET A 409 -7.19 -15.08 21.54
C MET A 409 -7.01 -14.76 23.02
N GLN A 410 -5.77 -14.80 23.54
CA GLN A 410 -5.49 -14.49 24.95
C GLN A 410 -5.90 -13.05 25.27
N TYR A 411 -5.47 -12.09 24.45
CA TYR A 411 -5.80 -10.69 24.65
C TYR A 411 -7.31 -10.45 24.61
N VAL A 412 -8.03 -10.97 23.60
CA VAL A 412 -9.48 -10.80 23.51
C VAL A 412 -10.20 -11.51 24.67
N LYS A 413 -9.74 -12.69 25.12
CA LYS A 413 -10.29 -13.34 26.33
C LYS A 413 -10.16 -12.45 27.56
N ASP A 414 -9.02 -11.80 27.76
CA ASP A 414 -8.79 -10.88 28.88
C ASP A 414 -9.69 -9.63 28.77
N GLN A 415 -9.89 -9.10 27.56
CA GLN A 415 -10.82 -8.00 27.30
C GLN A 415 -12.29 -8.41 27.53
N VAL A 416 -12.71 -9.61 27.10
CA VAL A 416 -14.05 -10.16 27.39
C VAL A 416 -14.26 -10.33 28.90
N ALA A 417 -13.26 -10.88 29.60
CA ALA A 417 -13.35 -11.10 31.05
C ALA A 417 -13.46 -9.80 31.84
N SER A 418 -12.80 -8.74 31.37
CA SER A 418 -12.85 -7.40 31.98
C SER A 418 -14.00 -6.52 31.48
N SER A 419 -14.74 -6.95 30.45
CA SER A 419 -15.86 -6.20 29.89
C SER A 419 -17.09 -6.16 30.81
N ASP A 420 -17.77 -5.01 30.81
CA ASP A 420 -19.09 -4.85 31.41
C ASP A 420 -20.22 -5.48 30.56
N ASN A 421 -19.92 -5.93 29.33
CA ASN A 421 -20.91 -6.57 28.46
C ASN A 421 -21.06 -8.06 28.79
N ASP A 422 -22.01 -8.38 29.67
CA ASP A 422 -22.30 -9.75 30.08
C ASP A 422 -22.73 -10.67 28.93
N SER A 423 -23.20 -10.14 27.79
CA SER A 423 -23.58 -10.99 26.64
C SER A 423 -22.39 -11.60 25.91
N LEU A 424 -21.17 -11.12 26.17
CA LEU A 424 -19.94 -11.65 25.58
C LEU A 424 -19.31 -12.73 26.46
N LYS A 425 -19.65 -12.74 27.76
CA LYS A 425 -19.06 -13.67 28.72
C LYS A 425 -19.55 -15.09 28.44
N GLY A 426 -18.61 -16.04 28.40
CA GLY A 426 -18.89 -17.45 28.13
C GLY A 426 -19.02 -17.81 26.66
N LEU A 427 -18.94 -16.84 25.73
CA LEU A 427 -18.78 -17.16 24.31
C LEU A 427 -17.35 -17.64 24.05
N PRO A 428 -17.15 -18.69 23.25
CA PRO A 428 -15.81 -19.12 22.85
C PRO A 428 -15.13 -18.03 22.03
N VAL A 429 -13.85 -17.78 22.33
CA VAL A 429 -12.99 -16.87 21.57
C VAL A 429 -12.12 -17.69 20.64
N LEU A 430 -12.19 -17.39 19.36
CA LEU A 430 -11.39 -17.92 18.24
C LEU A 430 -10.46 -16.81 17.71
N SER A 431 -9.51 -17.17 16.85
CA SER A 431 -8.69 -16.19 16.12
C SER A 431 -8.78 -16.38 14.63
N ALA A 432 -8.87 -15.30 13.86
CA ALA A 432 -8.66 -15.32 12.42
C ALA A 432 -7.35 -14.60 12.08
N ALA A 433 -6.36 -15.36 11.61
CA ALA A 433 -5.02 -14.87 11.30
C ALA A 433 -4.58 -15.35 9.90
N ALA A 434 -3.87 -14.49 9.17
CA ALA A 434 -3.40 -14.76 7.82
C ALA A 434 -1.86 -14.72 7.74
N PRO A 435 -1.23 -15.53 6.88
CA PRO A 435 0.21 -15.47 6.67
C PRO A 435 0.57 -14.33 5.70
N PHE A 436 1.01 -13.19 6.25
CA PHE A 436 1.32 -12.00 5.44
C PHE A 436 2.59 -12.14 4.58
N LYS A 437 3.55 -12.97 5.00
CA LYS A 437 4.78 -13.26 4.25
C LYS A 437 4.85 -14.75 3.94
N ALA A 438 4.27 -15.12 2.81
CA ALA A 438 4.23 -16.49 2.31
C ALA A 438 4.31 -16.52 0.79
N GLY A 439 5.39 -15.99 0.22
CA GLY A 439 5.58 -15.97 -1.24
C GLY A 439 4.97 -14.75 -1.95
N GLY A 440 4.71 -13.66 -1.22
CA GLY A 440 4.28 -12.38 -1.80
C GLY A 440 3.01 -12.49 -2.65
N ARG A 441 3.00 -11.84 -3.83
CA ARG A 441 1.89 -11.90 -4.80
C ARG A 441 2.14 -12.91 -5.93
N HIS A 442 3.24 -13.67 -5.89
CA HIS A 442 3.73 -14.53 -6.98
C HIS A 442 3.70 -13.79 -8.33
N SER A 443 4.27 -12.59 -8.36
CA SER A 443 4.23 -11.67 -9.50
C SER A 443 5.61 -11.19 -9.94
N ALA A 444 6.59 -11.25 -9.04
CA ALA A 444 7.97 -10.87 -9.30
C ALA A 444 8.92 -11.84 -8.59
N GLY A 445 10.14 -12.01 -9.12
CA GLY A 445 11.14 -12.89 -8.49
C GLY A 445 11.59 -12.47 -7.08
N SER A 446 11.27 -11.24 -6.63
CA SER A 446 11.43 -10.84 -5.23
C SER A 446 10.44 -11.52 -4.29
N ASP A 447 9.30 -11.99 -4.80
CA ASP A 447 8.26 -12.62 -4.00
C ASP A 447 8.73 -13.98 -3.46
N ALA A 448 9.65 -14.66 -4.15
CA ALA A 448 10.26 -15.92 -3.73
C ALA A 448 11.06 -15.82 -2.41
N ASP A 449 11.47 -14.60 -2.04
CA ASP A 449 12.19 -14.32 -0.79
C ASP A 449 11.25 -13.81 0.33
N SER A 450 9.95 -13.63 0.06
CA SER A 450 8.99 -13.04 0.99
C SER A 450 8.39 -14.06 1.97
N TYR A 451 9.18 -14.46 2.96
CA TYR A 451 8.79 -15.40 4.02
C TYR A 451 9.14 -14.86 5.42
N VAL A 452 8.40 -15.25 6.44
CA VAL A 452 8.76 -15.02 7.85
C VAL A 452 9.91 -15.94 8.21
N GLN A 453 10.96 -15.39 8.81
CA GLN A 453 12.13 -16.17 9.23
C GLN A 453 12.59 -15.77 10.63
N VAL A 454 11.88 -16.25 11.66
CA VAL A 454 12.24 -15.99 13.06
C VAL A 454 12.82 -17.26 13.69
N PRO A 455 14.15 -17.36 13.85
CA PRO A 455 14.77 -18.50 14.52
C PRO A 455 14.45 -18.52 16.01
N SER A 456 14.52 -19.72 16.59
CA SER A 456 14.50 -19.93 18.05
C SER A 456 15.59 -19.12 18.77
N GLY A 457 15.37 -18.85 20.06
CA GLY A 457 16.27 -18.07 20.90
C GLY A 457 15.71 -16.70 21.26
N ASP A 458 16.59 -15.73 21.46
CA ASP A 458 16.21 -14.39 21.92
C ASP A 458 15.37 -13.65 20.87
N LEU A 459 14.23 -13.12 21.31
CA LEU A 459 13.29 -12.36 20.49
C LEU A 459 13.33 -10.88 20.85
N THR A 460 13.21 -10.06 19.82
CA THR A 460 13.14 -8.59 19.88
C THR A 460 11.89 -8.09 19.17
N TYR A 461 11.53 -6.82 19.34
CA TYR A 461 10.32 -6.25 18.72
C TYR A 461 10.28 -6.45 17.19
N LYS A 462 11.44 -6.44 16.52
CA LYS A 462 11.53 -6.73 15.07
C LYS A 462 11.02 -8.12 14.71
N ASN A 463 11.15 -9.10 15.61
CA ASN A 463 10.63 -10.45 15.39
C ASN A 463 9.10 -10.47 15.44
N ALA A 464 8.48 -9.74 16.38
CA ALA A 464 7.03 -9.57 16.40
C ALA A 464 6.52 -8.85 15.15
N ALA A 465 7.25 -7.85 14.67
CA ALA A 465 6.88 -7.13 13.46
C ALA A 465 7.13 -7.93 12.15
N ASP A 466 8.06 -8.88 12.14
CA ASP A 466 8.22 -9.83 11.01
C ASP A 466 7.12 -10.91 11.02
N LEU A 467 6.69 -11.37 12.20
CA LEU A 467 5.56 -12.29 12.39
C LEU A 467 4.22 -11.64 12.01
N TYR A 468 4.03 -10.36 12.34
CA TYR A 468 2.83 -9.60 11.98
C TYR A 468 3.20 -8.30 11.26
N LEU A 469 3.12 -8.33 9.93
CA LEU A 469 3.63 -7.27 9.05
C LEU A 469 2.88 -5.93 9.14
N TYR A 470 1.62 -5.89 9.56
CA TYR A 470 0.83 -4.64 9.53
C TYR A 470 0.54 -4.15 10.96
N PRO A 471 0.67 -2.85 11.28
CA PRO A 471 0.30 -2.35 12.61
C PRO A 471 -1.23 -2.15 12.75
N ASN A 472 -2.02 -3.10 12.25
CA ASN A 472 -3.47 -3.09 12.42
C ASN A 472 -3.85 -3.29 13.89
N THR A 473 -4.88 -2.57 14.34
CA THR A 473 -5.44 -2.74 15.69
C THR A 473 -6.25 -4.03 15.82
N VAL A 474 -6.32 -4.55 17.04
CA VAL A 474 -7.13 -5.75 17.35
C VAL A 474 -8.62 -5.38 17.37
N VAL A 475 -9.43 -6.18 16.68
CA VAL A 475 -10.90 -6.05 16.67
C VAL A 475 -11.51 -7.41 16.93
N ALA A 476 -12.61 -7.45 17.69
CA ALA A 476 -13.36 -8.67 17.97
C ALA A 476 -14.75 -8.62 17.34
N LEU A 477 -15.11 -9.68 16.63
CA LEU A 477 -16.39 -9.84 15.94
C LEU A 477 -17.23 -10.91 16.64
N LYS A 478 -18.55 -10.72 16.74
CA LYS A 478 -19.47 -11.80 17.16
C LYS A 478 -20.12 -12.41 15.93
N VAL A 479 -19.89 -13.70 15.71
CA VAL A 479 -20.36 -14.43 14.52
C VAL A 479 -21.04 -15.74 14.90
N THR A 480 -21.86 -16.29 14.01
CA THR A 480 -22.40 -17.65 14.15
C THR A 480 -21.46 -18.68 13.52
N GLY A 481 -21.57 -19.95 13.91
CA GLY A 481 -20.79 -21.02 13.28
C GLY A 481 -21.09 -21.21 11.79
N ALA A 482 -22.30 -20.84 11.34
CA ALA A 482 -22.61 -20.80 9.91
C ALA A 482 -21.81 -19.71 9.17
N GLN A 483 -21.65 -18.53 9.78
CA GLN A 483 -20.83 -17.45 9.24
C GLN A 483 -19.35 -17.80 9.29
N LEU A 484 -18.89 -18.40 10.39
CA LEU A 484 -17.55 -18.95 10.53
C LEU A 484 -17.22 -19.93 9.39
N LYS A 485 -18.14 -20.86 9.09
CA LYS A 485 -17.95 -21.81 7.98
C LYS A 485 -17.83 -21.07 6.65
N ASP A 486 -18.69 -20.10 6.37
CA ASP A 486 -18.64 -19.34 5.12
C ASP A 486 -17.39 -18.44 5.02
N TRP A 487 -16.86 -17.96 6.13
CA TRP A 487 -15.56 -17.28 6.19
C TRP A 487 -14.45 -18.24 5.76
N LEU A 488 -14.36 -19.42 6.39
CA LEU A 488 -13.38 -20.44 6.02
C LEU A 488 -13.50 -20.87 4.56
N GLU A 489 -14.72 -21.05 4.05
CA GLU A 489 -14.98 -21.38 2.64
C GLU A 489 -14.46 -20.29 1.68
N CYS A 490 -14.51 -19.00 2.08
CA CYS A 490 -13.84 -17.95 1.30
C CYS A 490 -12.32 -18.05 1.42
N SER A 491 -11.78 -18.20 2.63
CA SER A 491 -10.32 -18.31 2.86
C SER A 491 -9.69 -19.42 2.01
N VAL A 492 -10.31 -20.61 1.94
CA VAL A 492 -9.78 -21.76 1.20
C VAL A 492 -9.97 -21.66 -0.32
N ASN A 493 -10.44 -20.52 -0.83
CA ASN A 493 -10.25 -20.18 -2.24
C ASN A 493 -8.76 -19.93 -2.60
N GLN A 494 -7.89 -19.87 -1.59
CA GLN A 494 -6.44 -19.99 -1.75
C GLN A 494 -6.01 -21.25 -2.51
N PHE A 495 -6.86 -22.27 -2.62
CA PHE A 495 -6.53 -23.53 -3.27
C PHE A 495 -7.23 -23.72 -4.62
N ASN A 496 -6.50 -24.21 -5.61
CA ASN A 496 -7.08 -24.70 -6.86
C ASN A 496 -7.83 -26.02 -6.62
N GLN A 497 -8.81 -26.32 -7.47
CA GLN A 497 -9.48 -27.60 -7.46
C GLN A 497 -8.55 -28.70 -8.02
N ILE A 498 -8.43 -29.81 -7.29
CA ILE A 498 -7.65 -30.99 -7.70
C ILE A 498 -8.57 -32.03 -8.37
N ASP A 499 -8.32 -32.32 -9.64
CA ASP A 499 -8.92 -33.45 -10.35
C ASP A 499 -8.26 -34.76 -9.91
N LYS A 500 -9.02 -35.52 -9.12
CA LYS A 500 -8.62 -36.84 -8.62
C LYS A 500 -8.42 -37.91 -9.71
N ASN A 501 -8.79 -37.63 -10.95
CA ASN A 501 -8.63 -38.54 -12.09
C ASN A 501 -7.44 -38.18 -13.00
N SER A 502 -6.76 -37.07 -12.72
CA SER A 502 -5.66 -36.58 -13.55
C SER A 502 -4.30 -37.00 -13.00
N THR A 503 -3.42 -37.45 -13.89
CA THR A 503 -1.99 -37.65 -13.61
C THR A 503 -1.15 -36.45 -14.02
N GLU A 504 -1.75 -35.43 -14.63
CA GLU A 504 -1.05 -34.22 -15.04
C GLU A 504 -0.67 -33.37 -13.82
N PRO A 505 0.32 -32.47 -13.96
CA PRO A 505 0.69 -31.53 -12.90
C PRO A 505 -0.49 -30.65 -12.48
N GLN A 506 -0.73 -30.56 -11.18
CA GLN A 506 -1.80 -29.73 -10.60
C GLN A 506 -1.21 -28.87 -9.49
N TYR A 507 -1.19 -27.56 -9.70
CA TYR A 507 -0.71 -26.61 -8.69
C TYR A 507 -1.80 -26.36 -7.66
N LEU A 508 -1.47 -26.54 -6.39
CA LEU A 508 -2.40 -26.44 -5.27
C LEU A 508 -2.74 -24.99 -4.97
N ILE A 509 -1.79 -24.07 -5.08
CA ILE A 509 -1.98 -22.68 -4.68
C ILE A 509 -2.57 -21.85 -5.82
N ASN A 510 -3.68 -21.16 -5.55
CA ASN A 510 -4.31 -20.21 -6.45
C ASN A 510 -3.64 -18.83 -6.32
N TRP A 511 -2.54 -18.63 -7.04
CA TRP A 511 -1.83 -17.35 -7.10
C TRP A 511 -2.54 -16.28 -7.93
N GLN A 512 -3.39 -16.71 -8.87
CA GLN A 512 -3.99 -15.83 -9.87
C GLN A 512 -5.12 -14.99 -9.28
N ASP A 513 -6.06 -15.66 -8.60
CA ASP A 513 -7.32 -15.04 -8.19
C ASP A 513 -7.43 -14.87 -6.67
N HIS A 514 -6.43 -15.32 -5.90
CA HIS A 514 -6.45 -15.20 -4.45
C HIS A 514 -5.14 -14.63 -3.89
N ARG A 515 -5.25 -13.77 -2.88
CA ARG A 515 -4.11 -13.16 -2.21
C ARG A 515 -3.88 -13.84 -0.86
N THR A 516 -2.64 -14.11 -0.52
CA THR A 516 -2.28 -14.85 0.71
C THR A 516 -2.73 -14.17 1.99
N TYR A 517 -2.77 -12.83 2.03
CA TYR A 517 -3.32 -12.08 3.16
C TYR A 517 -4.84 -12.24 3.35
N ASN A 518 -5.55 -12.85 2.39
CA ASN A 518 -6.96 -13.23 2.48
C ASN A 518 -7.17 -14.69 2.92
N PHE A 519 -6.09 -15.48 3.03
CA PHE A 519 -6.15 -16.85 3.52
C PHE A 519 -6.09 -16.85 5.06
N ASP A 520 -7.25 -16.74 5.69
CA ASP A 520 -7.33 -16.84 7.15
C ASP A 520 -7.37 -18.30 7.60
N VAL A 521 -6.46 -18.64 8.50
CA VAL A 521 -6.58 -19.78 9.40
C VAL A 521 -7.42 -19.35 10.59
N ILE A 522 -8.34 -20.22 11.03
CA ILE A 522 -9.15 -19.95 12.22
C ILE A 522 -8.83 -20.92 13.36
N ASP A 523 -8.12 -20.40 14.36
CA ASP A 523 -7.73 -21.12 15.57
C ASP A 523 -8.87 -21.25 16.59
N GLY A 524 -8.87 -22.37 17.31
CA GLY A 524 -9.90 -22.74 18.29
C GLY A 524 -11.03 -23.62 17.74
N VAL A 525 -11.01 -23.93 16.43
CA VAL A 525 -11.84 -24.96 15.79
C VAL A 525 -10.96 -25.86 14.94
N THR A 526 -11.35 -27.12 14.75
CA THR A 526 -10.65 -28.02 13.81
C THR A 526 -11.46 -28.26 12.56
N TYR A 527 -10.82 -28.38 11.41
CA TYR A 527 -11.50 -28.59 10.12
C TYR A 527 -10.60 -29.24 9.07
N LYS A 528 -11.22 -29.72 7.99
CA LYS A 528 -10.50 -30.20 6.81
C LYS A 528 -10.95 -29.48 5.53
N VAL A 529 -10.05 -29.45 4.55
CA VAL A 529 -10.28 -28.82 3.24
C VAL A 529 -10.32 -29.88 2.14
N ASP A 530 -11.50 -30.13 1.54
CA ASP A 530 -11.66 -30.98 0.35
C ASP A 530 -11.36 -30.19 -0.94
N VAL A 531 -10.10 -30.20 -1.33
CA VAL A 531 -9.64 -29.54 -2.58
C VAL A 531 -10.14 -30.22 -3.85
N THR A 532 -10.84 -31.36 -3.77
CA THR A 532 -11.46 -31.97 -4.96
C THR A 532 -12.79 -31.33 -5.35
N GLN A 533 -13.39 -30.54 -4.45
CA GLN A 533 -14.61 -29.79 -4.73
C GLN A 533 -14.32 -28.43 -5.40
N PRO A 534 -15.24 -27.91 -6.22
CA PRO A 534 -15.15 -26.53 -6.70
C PRO A 534 -15.20 -25.53 -5.53
N SER A 535 -14.69 -24.32 -5.70
CA SER A 535 -14.83 -23.24 -4.70
C SER A 535 -16.27 -22.75 -4.64
N LYS A 536 -16.76 -22.39 -3.44
CA LYS A 536 -18.04 -21.71 -3.24
C LYS A 536 -17.98 -20.23 -3.64
N PHE A 537 -16.84 -19.60 -3.33
CA PHE A 537 -16.59 -18.17 -3.50
C PHE A 537 -15.46 -17.91 -4.50
N ASP A 538 -15.43 -16.70 -5.08
CA ASP A 538 -14.29 -16.16 -5.82
C ASP A 538 -13.31 -15.39 -4.90
N GLY A 539 -12.31 -14.71 -5.49
CA GLY A 539 -11.26 -14.00 -4.75
C GLY A 539 -11.73 -12.80 -3.93
N ASP A 540 -12.93 -12.30 -4.20
CA ASP A 540 -13.58 -11.20 -3.49
C ASP A 540 -14.67 -11.69 -2.54
N CYS A 541 -14.69 -12.98 -2.23
CA CYS A 541 -15.73 -13.65 -1.44
C CYS A 541 -17.15 -13.54 -2.04
N ALA A 542 -17.29 -13.34 -3.35
CA ALA A 542 -18.59 -13.39 -4.01
C ALA A 542 -18.98 -14.84 -4.33
N VAL A 543 -20.25 -15.19 -4.12
CA VAL A 543 -20.73 -16.57 -4.33
C VAL A 543 -20.76 -16.89 -5.83
N ILE A 544 -19.95 -17.86 -6.25
CA ILE A 544 -19.93 -18.39 -7.62
C ILE A 544 -20.55 -19.79 -7.72
N ASN A 545 -20.56 -20.55 -6.61
CA ASN A 545 -21.20 -21.85 -6.55
C ASN A 545 -21.80 -22.13 -5.16
N SER A 546 -23.06 -21.72 -4.97
CA SER A 546 -23.78 -21.86 -3.69
C SER A 546 -23.90 -23.28 -3.12
N ASN A 547 -23.71 -24.32 -3.95
CA ASN A 547 -23.82 -25.72 -3.53
C ASN A 547 -22.45 -26.37 -3.24
N ALA A 548 -21.35 -25.67 -3.54
CA ALA A 548 -20.02 -26.17 -3.25
C ALA A 548 -19.69 -26.00 -1.76
N GLN A 549 -18.94 -26.96 -1.22
CA GLN A 549 -18.41 -26.93 0.14
C GLN A 549 -17.05 -27.62 0.13
N ARG A 550 -16.00 -26.91 0.54
CA ARG A 550 -14.67 -27.47 0.76
C ARG A 550 -14.39 -27.71 2.23
N ILE A 551 -15.02 -26.95 3.12
CA ILE A 551 -14.83 -27.09 4.55
C ILE A 551 -15.68 -28.26 5.06
N VAL A 552 -14.99 -29.31 5.49
CA VAL A 552 -15.58 -30.52 6.06
C VAL A 552 -15.03 -30.78 7.46
N ASP A 553 -15.71 -31.63 8.22
CA ASP A 553 -15.33 -32.02 9.58
C ASP A 553 -15.11 -30.85 10.56
N LEU A 554 -15.73 -29.68 10.29
CA LEU A 554 -15.64 -28.50 11.14
C LEU A 554 -16.20 -28.79 12.54
N THR A 555 -15.33 -28.67 13.54
CA THR A 555 -15.59 -29.07 14.92
C THR A 555 -15.08 -28.01 15.88
N TYR A 556 -15.93 -27.61 16.82
CA TYR A 556 -15.51 -26.85 18.01
C TYR A 556 -15.42 -27.81 19.20
N THR A 557 -14.34 -27.75 19.97
CA THR A 557 -14.19 -28.52 21.21
C THR A 557 -14.20 -27.56 22.40
N ASP A 558 -15.17 -27.71 23.29
CA ASP A 558 -15.28 -26.85 24.47
C ASP A 558 -14.27 -27.22 25.57
N GLU A 559 -14.23 -26.42 26.64
CA GLU A 559 -13.33 -26.64 27.79
C GLU A 559 -13.61 -27.96 28.54
N GLU A 560 -14.79 -28.56 28.35
CA GLU A 560 -15.17 -29.85 28.92
C GLU A 560 -14.85 -31.04 27.99
N ASN A 561 -14.22 -30.78 26.83
CA ASN A 561 -13.93 -31.71 25.74
C ASN A 561 -15.17 -32.26 25.00
N ASN A 562 -16.29 -31.54 25.01
CA ASN A 562 -17.42 -31.87 24.16
C ASN A 562 -17.16 -31.36 22.73
N GLN A 563 -17.39 -32.22 21.75
CA GLN A 563 -17.27 -31.88 20.33
C GLN A 563 -18.62 -31.41 19.77
N ILE A 564 -18.67 -30.17 19.30
CA ILE A 564 -19.83 -29.53 18.70
C ILE A 564 -19.62 -29.47 17.18
N THR A 565 -20.57 -30.02 16.42
CA THR A 565 -20.49 -30.13 14.95
C THR A 565 -21.87 -29.91 14.30
N GLY A 566 -21.92 -29.85 12.97
CA GLY A 566 -23.17 -29.83 12.20
C GLY A 566 -24.09 -28.63 12.51
N ASP A 567 -25.39 -28.88 12.63
CA ASP A 567 -26.39 -27.83 12.87
C ASP A 567 -26.22 -27.14 14.23
N GLU A 568 -25.70 -27.87 15.23
CA GLU A 568 -25.40 -27.31 16.55
C GLU A 568 -24.26 -26.30 16.47
N LEU A 569 -23.16 -26.67 15.78
CA LEU A 569 -22.07 -25.74 15.51
C LEU A 569 -22.54 -24.55 14.68
N ALA A 570 -23.36 -24.79 13.65
CA ALA A 570 -23.87 -23.71 12.79
C ALA A 570 -24.66 -22.63 13.57
N ALA A 571 -25.35 -23.03 14.65
CA ALA A 571 -26.11 -22.13 15.51
C ALA A 571 -25.30 -21.51 16.66
N GLN A 572 -24.14 -22.09 17.00
CA GLN A 572 -23.27 -21.59 18.06
C GLN A 572 -22.75 -20.18 17.74
N GLU A 573 -22.74 -19.30 18.73
CA GLU A 573 -22.10 -17.98 18.62
C GLU A 573 -20.65 -18.04 19.10
N PHE A 574 -19.78 -17.32 18.41
CA PHE A 574 -18.36 -17.20 18.68
C PHE A 574 -17.94 -15.73 18.71
N ILE A 575 -16.88 -15.44 19.45
CA ILE A 575 -16.11 -14.21 19.29
C ILE A 575 -14.89 -14.56 18.43
N ILE A 576 -14.68 -13.86 17.31
CA ILE A 576 -13.47 -13.99 16.50
C ILE A 576 -12.59 -12.77 16.73
N ALA A 577 -11.40 -12.98 17.28
CA ALA A 577 -10.34 -12.00 17.32
C ALA A 577 -9.70 -11.87 15.93
N THR A 578 -9.57 -10.65 15.44
CA THR A 578 -8.93 -10.34 14.15
C THR A 578 -8.38 -8.91 14.18
N ASN A 579 -8.26 -8.27 13.02
CA ASN A 579 -7.75 -6.93 12.87
C ASN A 579 -8.77 -5.95 12.26
N ASN A 580 -8.55 -4.65 12.42
CA ASN A 580 -9.45 -3.61 11.92
C ASN A 580 -9.71 -3.67 10.40
N TYR A 581 -8.68 -3.95 9.60
CA TYR A 581 -8.84 -4.11 8.14
C TYR A 581 -9.83 -5.23 7.80
N ARG A 582 -9.65 -6.41 8.41
CA ARG A 582 -10.51 -7.58 8.19
C ARG A 582 -11.93 -7.35 8.72
N ALA A 583 -12.03 -6.80 9.93
CA ALA A 583 -13.30 -6.57 10.60
C ALA A 583 -14.18 -5.55 9.87
N PHE A 584 -13.61 -4.45 9.37
CA PHE A 584 -14.38 -3.39 8.72
C PHE A 584 -14.46 -3.52 7.20
N GLY A 585 -13.58 -4.31 6.57
CA GLY A 585 -13.58 -4.51 5.12
C GLY A 585 -14.86 -5.16 4.58
N GLY A 586 -15.64 -5.85 5.42
CA GLY A 586 -16.99 -6.34 5.09
C GLY A 586 -17.06 -7.42 4.01
N LYS A 587 -15.91 -7.96 3.59
CA LYS A 587 -15.82 -8.98 2.52
C LYS A 587 -16.17 -10.40 3.01
N PHE A 588 -15.69 -10.77 4.20
CA PHE A 588 -15.89 -12.11 4.75
C PHE A 588 -17.22 -12.21 5.49
N ALA A 589 -17.83 -13.40 5.50
CA ALA A 589 -19.06 -13.62 6.26
C ALA A 589 -18.84 -13.34 7.76
N GLY A 590 -19.72 -12.56 8.38
CA GLY A 590 -19.55 -12.16 9.78
C GLY A 590 -18.58 -10.99 10.00
N THR A 591 -18.18 -10.28 8.94
CA THR A 591 -17.44 -9.00 9.02
C THR A 591 -18.34 -7.81 8.65
N GLY A 592 -17.90 -6.61 8.99
CA GLY A 592 -18.65 -5.35 8.91
C GLY A 592 -19.01 -4.82 10.29
N SER A 593 -19.28 -3.52 10.38
CA SER A 593 -19.51 -2.83 11.67
C SER A 593 -20.64 -3.45 12.51
N ASP A 594 -21.63 -4.09 11.89
CA ASP A 594 -22.75 -4.74 12.59
C ASP A 594 -22.31 -5.97 13.42
N TYR A 595 -21.15 -6.55 13.12
CA TYR A 595 -20.60 -7.72 13.82
C TYR A 595 -19.57 -7.35 14.89
N VAL A 596 -19.05 -6.12 14.86
CA VAL A 596 -18.00 -5.69 15.78
C VAL A 596 -18.56 -5.56 17.19
N VAL A 597 -17.92 -6.25 18.14
CA VAL A 597 -18.27 -6.20 19.56
C VAL A 597 -17.17 -5.59 20.42
N MET A 598 -15.94 -5.48 19.89
CA MET A 598 -14.84 -4.73 20.53
C MET A 598 -13.91 -4.13 19.47
N GLU A 599 -13.50 -2.88 19.71
CA GLU A 599 -12.43 -2.19 18.99
C GLU A 599 -11.37 -1.83 20.02
N GLN A 600 -10.14 -2.32 19.82
CA GLN A 600 -9.07 -2.16 20.79
C GLN A 600 -8.02 -1.19 20.23
N PRO A 601 -7.45 -0.30 21.05
CA PRO A 601 -6.45 0.66 20.58
C PRO A 601 -5.08 0.01 20.32
N ASP A 602 -4.85 -1.18 20.89
CA ASP A 602 -3.57 -1.90 20.77
C ASP A 602 -3.43 -2.56 19.39
N THR A 603 -2.25 -2.47 18.81
CA THR A 603 -1.93 -3.17 17.55
C THR A 603 -1.73 -4.66 17.78
N ASN A 604 -1.97 -5.47 16.74
CA ASN A 604 -1.67 -6.91 16.79
C ASN A 604 -0.19 -7.18 17.09
N ARG A 605 0.72 -6.30 16.66
CA ARG A 605 2.15 -6.40 16.97
C ARG A 605 2.44 -6.14 18.44
N ASP A 606 1.81 -5.13 19.03
CA ASP A 606 1.96 -4.82 20.46
C ASP A 606 1.39 -5.95 21.32
N VAL A 607 0.23 -6.47 20.94
CA VAL A 607 -0.40 -7.63 21.57
C VAL A 607 0.49 -8.88 21.47
N LEU A 608 1.06 -9.15 20.29
CA LEU A 608 2.02 -10.24 20.10
C LEU A 608 3.29 -10.07 20.94
N ALA A 609 3.87 -8.87 20.94
CA ALA A 609 5.07 -8.58 21.74
C ALA A 609 4.81 -8.72 23.24
N ALA A 610 3.64 -8.25 23.71
CA ALA A 610 3.21 -8.41 25.09
C ALA A 610 2.99 -9.89 25.45
N TYR A 611 2.36 -10.67 24.57
CA TYR A 611 2.16 -12.11 24.74
C TYR A 611 3.49 -12.86 24.84
N ILE A 612 4.44 -12.61 23.93
CA ILE A 612 5.78 -13.21 23.98
C ILE A 612 6.49 -12.84 25.31
N THR A 613 6.36 -11.59 25.73
CA THR A 613 6.94 -11.10 26.99
C THR A 613 6.36 -11.82 28.19
N SER A 614 5.02 -11.94 28.27
CA SER A 614 4.34 -12.60 29.38
C SER A 614 4.63 -14.09 29.42
N GLU A 615 4.59 -14.78 28.28
CA GLU A 615 4.88 -16.21 28.19
C GLU A 615 6.33 -16.51 28.54
N THR A 616 7.28 -15.71 28.04
CA THR A 616 8.69 -15.87 28.42
C THR A 616 8.89 -15.63 29.91
N ALA A 617 8.20 -14.64 30.50
CA ALA A 617 8.30 -14.38 31.94
C ALA A 617 7.69 -15.50 32.79
N ALA A 618 6.62 -16.14 32.33
CA ALA A 618 5.93 -17.23 33.02
C ALA A 618 6.64 -18.58 32.86
N ASN A 619 7.07 -18.91 31.64
CA ASN A 619 7.47 -20.25 31.21
C ASN A 619 8.96 -20.34 30.81
N GLY A 620 9.66 -19.21 30.70
CA GLY A 620 11.07 -19.13 30.30
C GLY A 620 11.30 -19.00 28.79
N THR A 621 10.37 -19.53 27.99
CA THR A 621 10.26 -19.38 26.54
C THR A 621 8.78 -19.34 26.14
N VAL A 622 8.48 -18.74 24.99
CA VAL A 622 7.21 -18.96 24.28
C VAL A 622 7.32 -20.21 23.42
N ASP A 623 6.27 -21.03 23.43
CA ASP A 623 6.08 -22.19 22.56
C ASP A 623 5.22 -21.77 21.35
N PRO A 624 5.78 -21.72 20.13
CA PRO A 624 5.04 -21.36 18.94
C PRO A 624 4.45 -22.57 18.22
N SER A 625 4.49 -23.77 18.78
CA SER A 625 4.08 -24.99 18.07
C SER A 625 2.62 -24.95 17.62
N ALA A 626 2.41 -25.25 16.34
CA ALA A 626 1.11 -25.38 15.71
C ALA A 626 0.30 -26.54 16.34
N ASP A 627 -0.98 -26.30 16.62
CA ASP A 627 -1.88 -27.29 17.19
C ASP A 627 -2.46 -28.24 16.13
N ASN A 628 -2.25 -27.94 14.84
CA ASN A 628 -2.71 -28.70 13.68
C ASN A 628 -4.24 -28.70 13.58
N ASN A 629 -4.85 -27.55 13.84
CA ASN A 629 -6.28 -27.35 13.75
C ASN A 629 -6.85 -27.66 12.35
N TRP A 630 -6.07 -27.48 11.29
CA TRP A 630 -6.53 -27.75 9.92
C TRP A 630 -5.60 -28.67 9.11
N ASP A 631 -6.21 -29.41 8.17
CA ASP A 631 -5.51 -30.27 7.22
C ASP A 631 -6.35 -30.41 5.92
N PHE A 632 -5.77 -30.97 4.86
CA PHE A 632 -6.52 -31.39 3.68
C PHE A 632 -7.34 -32.66 3.95
N LEU A 633 -8.48 -32.81 3.28
CA LEU A 633 -9.17 -34.09 3.24
C LEU A 633 -8.37 -35.07 2.35
N ASP A 634 -8.14 -36.29 2.84
CA ASP A 634 -7.47 -37.31 2.05
C ASP A 634 -8.25 -37.63 0.76
N ILE A 635 -7.53 -37.63 -0.36
CA ILE A 635 -8.11 -37.90 -1.67
C ILE A 635 -8.11 -39.40 -1.91
N ASP A 636 -9.29 -40.02 -1.79
CA ASP A 636 -9.51 -41.41 -2.20
C ASP A 636 -9.49 -41.53 -3.74
N THR A 637 -8.33 -41.92 -4.26
CA THR A 637 -8.13 -42.19 -5.68
C THR A 637 -7.09 -43.28 -5.93
N PRO A 638 -7.31 -44.18 -6.91
CA PRO A 638 -6.28 -45.11 -7.37
C PRO A 638 -5.21 -44.43 -8.25
N VAL A 639 -5.42 -43.15 -8.63
CA VAL A 639 -4.51 -42.40 -9.50
C VAL A 639 -3.33 -41.86 -8.69
N ALA A 640 -2.13 -41.93 -9.27
CA ALA A 640 -0.97 -41.24 -8.72
C ALA A 640 -1.06 -39.76 -9.11
N LEU A 641 -1.51 -38.91 -8.18
CA LEU A 641 -1.64 -37.47 -8.39
C LEU A 641 -0.26 -36.80 -8.40
N ASP A 642 -0.08 -35.81 -9.27
CA ASP A 642 1.07 -34.89 -9.29
C ASP A 642 0.62 -33.52 -8.75
N VAL A 643 0.29 -33.45 -7.45
CA VAL A 643 -0.07 -32.20 -6.77
C VAL A 643 1.18 -31.48 -6.34
N ARG A 644 1.27 -30.18 -6.66
CA ARG A 644 2.46 -29.35 -6.47
C ARG A 644 2.14 -28.08 -5.70
N PHE A 645 3.10 -27.58 -4.93
CA PHE A 645 3.03 -26.23 -4.36
C PHE A 645 4.41 -25.57 -4.41
N GLU A 646 4.40 -24.25 -4.37
CA GLU A 646 5.58 -23.39 -4.36
C GLU A 646 5.92 -22.93 -2.94
N THR A 647 7.20 -22.92 -2.62
CA THR A 647 7.74 -22.32 -1.40
C THR A 647 9.13 -21.73 -1.64
N GLN A 648 9.76 -21.14 -0.62
CA GLN A 648 11.10 -20.57 -0.76
C GLN A 648 12.13 -21.62 -1.20
N ASN A 649 12.99 -21.25 -2.16
CA ASN A 649 14.11 -22.08 -2.57
C ASN A 649 15.39 -21.77 -1.76
N SER A 650 15.52 -22.34 -0.56
CA SER A 650 16.71 -22.19 0.28
C SER A 650 17.05 -23.47 1.05
N THR A 651 18.31 -23.64 1.47
CA THR A 651 18.70 -24.78 2.32
C THR A 651 17.95 -24.78 3.66
N THR A 652 17.66 -23.59 4.19
CA THR A 652 16.87 -23.42 5.42
C THR A 652 15.45 -23.91 5.21
N ALA A 653 14.79 -23.51 4.11
CA ALA A 653 13.47 -23.99 3.75
C ALA A 653 13.47 -25.51 3.53
N ASP A 654 14.44 -26.05 2.78
CA ASP A 654 14.53 -27.49 2.53
C ASP A 654 14.64 -28.30 3.82
N THR A 655 15.44 -27.81 4.78
CA THR A 655 15.63 -28.44 6.08
C THR A 655 14.36 -28.36 6.92
N PHE A 656 13.72 -27.20 6.94
CA PHE A 656 12.46 -26.98 7.68
C PHE A 656 11.34 -27.87 7.13
N VAL A 657 11.16 -27.89 5.80
CA VAL A 657 10.18 -28.75 5.11
C VAL A 657 10.43 -30.23 5.42
N GLY A 658 11.68 -30.69 5.38
CA GLY A 658 12.02 -32.07 5.70
C GLY A 658 11.85 -32.44 7.18
N THR A 659 11.82 -31.46 8.09
CA THR A 659 11.71 -31.69 9.54
C THR A 659 10.27 -31.59 10.03
N TYR A 660 9.51 -30.62 9.52
CA TYR A 660 8.19 -30.24 10.03
C TYR A 660 7.03 -30.50 9.06
N GLY A 661 7.31 -31.01 7.86
CA GLY A 661 6.27 -31.41 6.90
C GLY A 661 5.39 -32.52 7.48
N GLN A 662 4.08 -32.28 7.56
CA GLN A 662 3.12 -33.25 8.10
C GLN A 662 2.77 -34.34 7.09
N ARG A 663 2.62 -33.97 5.82
CA ARG A 663 2.39 -34.91 4.72
C ARG A 663 3.70 -35.25 4.02
N PRO A 664 3.79 -36.35 3.24
CA PRO A 664 4.97 -36.62 2.42
C PRO A 664 5.22 -35.50 1.39
N LEU A 665 6.35 -34.78 1.54
CA LEU A 665 6.77 -33.70 0.65
C LEU A 665 8.05 -34.07 -0.11
N ILE A 666 8.04 -33.91 -1.43
CA ILE A 666 9.19 -34.26 -2.29
C ILE A 666 9.57 -33.04 -3.13
N LYS A 667 10.76 -32.48 -2.88
CA LYS A 667 11.30 -31.38 -3.68
C LYS A 667 11.57 -31.83 -5.12
N ARG A 668 11.09 -31.06 -6.10
CA ARG A 668 11.38 -31.27 -7.52
C ARG A 668 12.71 -30.62 -7.90
N ALA A 669 13.29 -31.10 -9.00
CA ALA A 669 14.49 -30.47 -9.57
C ALA A 669 14.12 -29.15 -10.26
N GLY A 670 14.86 -28.08 -9.95
CA GLY A 670 14.67 -26.74 -10.52
C GLY A 670 13.79 -25.84 -9.66
N THR A 671 13.44 -24.69 -10.21
CA THR A 671 12.51 -23.69 -9.65
C THR A 671 11.42 -23.39 -10.67
N ASP A 672 10.37 -22.71 -10.25
CA ASP A 672 9.47 -22.02 -11.18
C ASP A 672 10.16 -20.81 -11.84
N GLU A 673 9.43 -20.10 -12.68
CA GLU A 673 9.87 -18.92 -13.41
C GLU A 673 10.19 -17.70 -12.52
N LEU A 674 9.68 -17.66 -11.29
CA LEU A 674 9.93 -16.60 -10.32
C LEU A 674 11.02 -16.96 -9.30
N GLY A 675 11.52 -18.20 -9.32
CA GLY A 675 12.61 -18.68 -8.47
C GLY A 675 12.16 -19.46 -7.23
N PHE A 676 10.88 -19.81 -7.10
CA PHE A 676 10.37 -20.64 -6.01
C PHE A 676 10.77 -22.10 -6.19
N ALA A 677 10.98 -22.80 -5.07
CA ALA A 677 11.11 -24.24 -5.08
C ALA A 677 9.72 -24.86 -5.28
N VAL A 678 9.66 -25.92 -6.09
CA VAL A 678 8.42 -26.66 -6.32
C VAL A 678 8.51 -28.00 -5.61
N TYR A 679 7.50 -28.30 -4.78
CA TYR A 679 7.38 -29.55 -4.05
C TYR A 679 6.16 -30.31 -4.51
N ASN A 680 6.27 -31.64 -4.55
CA ASN A 680 5.13 -32.53 -4.58
C ASN A 680 4.61 -32.78 -3.16
N ILE A 681 3.30 -32.75 -2.97
CA ILE A 681 2.62 -33.10 -1.72
C ILE A 681 1.70 -34.31 -1.95
N ASP A 682 1.78 -35.34 -1.10
CA ASP A 682 0.86 -36.48 -1.15
C ASP A 682 -0.40 -36.22 -0.33
N LEU A 683 -1.50 -35.90 -1.02
CA LEU A 683 -2.81 -35.70 -0.42
C LEU A 683 -3.64 -36.99 -0.29
N ARG A 684 -3.07 -38.17 -0.56
CA ARG A 684 -3.78 -39.47 -0.44
C ARG A 684 -3.55 -40.16 0.90
N THR A 685 -2.56 -39.70 1.65
CA THR A 685 -2.17 -40.27 2.94
C THR A 685 -2.37 -39.25 4.03
N ALA A 686 -3.07 -39.63 5.10
CA ALA A 686 -3.19 -38.82 6.30
C ALA A 686 -1.81 -38.37 6.84
N PRO A 687 -1.73 -37.15 7.43
CA PRO A 687 -0.52 -36.64 8.07
C PRO A 687 -0.05 -37.49 9.25
#